data_AF-A0A329SM10-F1
#
_entry.id   AF-A0A329SM10-F1
#
_cell.length_a   1.000
_cell.length_b   1.000
_cell.length_c   1.000
_cell.angle_alpha   90.00
_cell.angle_beta   90.00
_cell.angle_gamma   90.00
#
_symmetry.space_group_name_H-M   'P 1'
#
loop_
_entity.id
_entity.type
_entity.pdbx_description
1 polymer ?
#
loop_
_entity_poly.entity_id
_entity_poly.type
_entity_poly.pdbx_seq_one_letter_code
_entity_poly.pdbx_strand_id
1 'polypeptide(L)'
;MQQQRDTDVAVDSPVSTSEMLHSPSHNYNTMLSRGDAHDIPDQDYIPQPAREVFREPSEVHPQTISDRGGYSYSVRPTEADASSPSRETFAYSAGNGVSTSGSGSGAGAFAAAPVALPRPSMLDRNIEAMSDPTNAGFAVKTQHYNGRYRRWPGVVLLLAIVIGGVVAITFAALHTHTASTAREEAYAKRKASASAITGGASGSGSDLVSDDGEVGNPKSYPDMGCQLPDYQSKDGHIYAVASNGTEVAVDIKGINWFGMETGTAIPLGLWDNSENGTTAYQIVYFLEKNKFNAVRLPLCINWILKNQVPESTLINTAENRAISIKNYMSLLKSLIKALAYRQIGVLLSLHTLTSTNSGGLWYSDNITQSDFLDAVDTLTGDLCSNTYWNVIGLDLKNEPYEGTWGDGEDTDWREGAQTIGNRMLKGCSNWMGFVEGIYASHLLTIDDTEYSFYDWYGSGLQKANEYPVEFTTENKVVYAPHYYTPAVYPQTYLYGGGTSDDNGALEDYVELSNSTLKTRISATMDDMFGFIADNKSAALLLGEFGGLYATDMHPELTTKRCTDYSIDIMVENGWAGGFVWSLNPESAYQYNPADTYGTFTEGVLEDDWLTANSEFLQGLEAMNDLEHLRMMPCFETEDSDSGSS
;
A
#
# COMPACT_ATOMS: atom_id res chain seq x y z
N MET A 1 -24.47 -63.76 36.47
CA MET A 1 -23.36 -63.72 37.46
C MET A 1 -22.71 -62.35 37.32
N GLN A 2 -23.06 -61.24 37.96
CA GLN A 2 -23.54 -60.86 39.30
C GLN A 2 -22.54 -61.06 40.47
N GLN A 3 -22.24 -59.91 41.09
CA GLN A 3 -21.62 -59.58 42.38
C GLN A 3 -20.07 -59.54 42.47
N GLN A 4 -19.35 -58.45 42.81
CA GLN A 4 -19.51 -57.27 43.71
C GLN A 4 -18.79 -57.45 45.07
N ARG A 5 -17.80 -56.57 45.36
CA ARG A 5 -17.44 -55.89 46.65
C ARG A 5 -15.98 -55.41 46.62
N ASP A 6 -15.71 -54.09 46.64
CA ASP A 6 -15.66 -53.14 47.78
C ASP A 6 -14.31 -53.16 48.52
N THR A 7 -13.57 -52.03 48.55
CA THR A 7 -13.44 -51.15 49.74
C THR A 7 -12.49 -49.96 49.48
N ASP A 8 -12.96 -48.77 49.85
CA ASP A 8 -12.25 -47.50 50.06
C ASP A 8 -11.07 -47.58 51.04
N VAL A 9 -10.10 -46.66 50.96
CA VAL A 9 -9.64 -45.77 52.07
C VAL A 9 -8.85 -44.59 51.49
N ALA A 10 -9.29 -43.36 51.82
CA ALA A 10 -8.52 -42.13 51.77
C ALA A 10 -7.83 -41.87 53.12
N VAL A 11 -6.64 -41.24 53.13
CA VAL A 11 -6.05 -40.62 54.33
C VAL A 11 -5.36 -39.30 53.96
N ASP A 12 -5.75 -38.26 54.72
CA ASP A 12 -5.27 -36.88 54.79
C ASP A 12 -3.78 -36.70 55.21
N SER A 13 -3.16 -35.65 54.64
CA SER A 13 -2.39 -34.50 55.23
C SER A 13 -1.63 -34.64 56.58
N PRO A 14 -0.59 -33.80 56.93
CA PRO A 14 -0.62 -32.32 56.79
C PRO A 14 0.70 -31.47 56.74
N VAL A 15 0.54 -30.16 56.37
CA VAL A 15 1.22 -28.94 56.92
C VAL A 15 2.74 -28.73 56.60
N SER A 16 3.31 -27.57 56.24
CA SER A 16 3.05 -26.14 56.53
C SER A 16 3.67 -25.21 55.47
N THR A 17 3.05 -24.04 55.32
CA THR A 17 3.48 -22.78 54.71
C THR A 17 4.77 -22.16 55.28
N SER A 18 5.57 -21.44 54.45
CA SER A 18 6.06 -20.07 54.74
C SER A 18 6.74 -19.40 53.52
N GLU A 19 6.15 -18.26 53.12
CA GLU A 19 6.71 -16.98 52.67
C GLU A 19 7.88 -16.86 51.64
N MET A 20 7.50 -16.22 50.51
CA MET A 20 8.11 -15.03 49.88
C MET A 20 9.62 -14.82 49.97
N LEU A 21 10.27 -14.69 48.81
CA LEU A 21 11.06 -13.50 48.42
C LEU A 21 11.51 -13.58 46.95
N HIS A 22 11.53 -12.41 46.32
CA HIS A 22 11.86 -12.03 44.95
C HIS A 22 12.82 -12.93 44.13
N SER A 23 12.47 -13.16 42.86
CA SER A 23 13.44 -13.47 41.81
C SER A 23 13.59 -12.28 40.85
N PRO A 24 14.83 -11.82 40.56
CA PRO A 24 15.05 -10.61 39.79
C PRO A 24 15.10 -10.87 38.28
N SER A 25 14.59 -9.88 37.56
CA SER A 25 14.85 -9.59 36.16
C SER A 25 16.35 -9.64 35.83
N HIS A 26 16.76 -10.51 34.90
CA HIS A 26 18.12 -10.49 34.36
C HIS A 26 18.13 -9.91 32.95
N ASN A 27 18.55 -8.66 32.89
CA ASN A 27 19.20 -8.00 31.76
C ASN A 27 20.43 -8.80 31.34
N TYR A 28 20.57 -9.13 30.05
CA TYR A 28 21.84 -9.58 29.49
C TYR A 28 22.27 -8.67 28.34
N ASN A 29 23.18 -7.76 28.68
CA ASN A 29 24.11 -7.13 27.77
C ASN A 29 25.48 -7.23 28.46
N THR A 30 26.40 -8.04 27.94
CA THR A 30 27.87 -7.85 27.85
C THR A 30 28.69 -9.16 27.85
N MET A 31 29.43 -9.31 26.74
CA MET A 31 30.83 -9.77 26.61
C MET A 31 31.19 -11.26 26.57
N LEU A 32 31.44 -11.72 25.34
CA LEU A 32 32.71 -12.26 24.81
C LEU A 32 33.86 -12.54 25.83
N SER A 33 34.23 -13.81 26.00
CA SER A 33 35.57 -14.35 25.65
C SER A 33 35.90 -15.68 26.36
N ARG A 34 36.45 -16.61 25.55
CA ARG A 34 37.30 -17.79 25.85
C ARG A 34 36.66 -19.09 26.35
N GLY A 35 36.81 -20.13 25.52
CA GLY A 35 37.78 -21.21 25.81
C GLY A 35 37.20 -22.62 25.92
N ASP A 36 37.47 -23.42 24.89
CA ASP A 36 37.61 -24.88 24.85
C ASP A 36 36.47 -25.78 25.37
N ALA A 37 35.81 -26.52 24.46
CA ALA A 37 35.49 -27.93 24.65
C ALA A 37 35.05 -28.60 23.32
N HIS A 38 35.72 -29.71 22.99
CA HIS A 38 35.38 -30.65 21.94
C HIS A 38 34.09 -31.44 22.25
N ASP A 39 33.47 -31.94 21.17
CA ASP A 39 32.43 -32.98 21.07
C ASP A 39 30.98 -32.60 21.47
N ILE A 40 30.19 -32.14 20.48
CA ILE A 40 28.71 -32.20 20.48
C ILE A 40 28.26 -32.61 19.06
N PRO A 41 27.28 -33.54 18.90
CA PRO A 41 26.82 -34.00 17.59
C PRO A 41 26.02 -32.93 16.85
N ASP A 42 26.09 -32.96 15.51
CA ASP A 42 25.22 -32.21 14.60
C ASP A 42 23.74 -32.48 14.90
N GLN A 43 23.06 -31.57 15.61
CA GLN A 43 21.61 -31.39 15.51
C GLN A 43 21.12 -30.05 16.07
N ASP A 44 20.17 -29.50 15.32
CA ASP A 44 19.16 -28.50 15.66
C ASP A 44 19.59 -27.02 15.67
N TYR A 45 20.09 -26.56 14.52
CA TYR A 45 19.86 -25.17 14.12
C TYR A 45 18.43 -25.07 13.58
N ILE A 46 17.52 -24.51 14.38
CA ILE A 46 16.22 -24.02 13.88
C ILE A 46 16.52 -22.67 13.23
N PRO A 47 16.34 -22.52 11.90
CA PRO A 47 16.49 -21.23 11.24
C PRO A 47 15.60 -20.21 11.94
N GLN A 48 16.21 -19.22 12.58
CA GLN A 48 15.46 -18.04 12.97
C GLN A 48 14.98 -17.39 11.67
N PRO A 49 13.73 -16.94 11.59
CA PRO A 49 13.23 -16.28 10.40
C PRO A 49 14.17 -15.15 10.02
N ALA A 50 14.07 -14.74 8.75
CA ALA A 50 14.50 -13.42 8.37
C ALA A 50 14.03 -12.43 9.43
N ARG A 51 14.97 -11.94 10.26
CA ARG A 51 14.62 -11.01 11.30
C ARG A 51 14.18 -9.78 10.51
N GLU A 52 12.89 -9.49 10.51
CA GLU A 52 12.36 -8.17 10.18
C GLU A 52 13.00 -7.20 11.19
N VAL A 53 14.25 -6.82 10.92
CA VAL A 53 14.94 -5.79 11.64
C VAL A 53 14.37 -4.50 11.08
N PHE A 54 13.24 -4.10 11.64
CA PHE A 54 12.65 -2.80 11.39
C PHE A 54 13.68 -1.73 11.74
N ARG A 55 14.13 -0.98 10.73
CA ARG A 55 14.81 0.27 10.97
C ARG A 55 13.73 1.31 11.27
N GLU A 56 13.65 1.77 12.52
CA GLU A 56 12.94 3.04 12.77
C GLU A 56 13.58 4.13 11.89
N PRO A 57 12.79 5.05 11.29
CA PRO A 57 13.33 6.16 10.52
C PRO A 57 14.36 6.91 11.37
N SER A 58 15.63 6.80 11.02
CA SER A 58 16.69 7.38 11.84
C SER A 58 16.55 8.90 11.84
N GLU A 59 16.45 9.50 13.02
CA GLU A 59 16.65 10.94 13.20
C GLU A 59 17.95 11.37 12.52
N VAL A 60 17.83 12.37 11.64
CA VAL A 60 18.93 12.96 10.88
C VAL A 60 19.98 13.50 11.84
N HIS A 61 21.16 12.88 11.89
CA HIS A 61 22.39 13.51 12.39
C HIS A 61 23.51 13.37 11.34
N PRO A 62 24.12 14.49 10.90
CA PRO A 62 25.09 14.49 9.83
C PRO A 62 26.43 13.96 10.34
N GLN A 63 26.85 12.78 9.88
CA GLN A 63 28.23 12.33 10.05
C GLN A 63 29.01 12.49 8.75
N THR A 64 30.00 13.36 8.84
CA THR A 64 31.03 13.67 7.86
C THR A 64 31.85 12.43 7.51
N ILE A 65 31.81 12.02 6.24
CA ILE A 65 32.77 11.07 5.66
C ILE A 65 34.02 11.85 5.23
N SER A 66 35.17 11.53 5.83
CA SER A 66 36.49 11.95 5.36
C SER A 66 37.21 10.81 4.64
N ASP A 67 37.77 11.15 3.49
CA ASP A 67 38.97 10.60 2.84
C ASP A 67 38.98 9.13 2.37
N ARG A 68 38.78 8.95 1.06
CA ARG A 68 39.89 8.67 0.10
C ARG A 68 39.41 8.46 -1.34
N GLY A 69 39.94 9.31 -2.26
CA GLY A 69 40.55 8.82 -3.50
C GLY A 69 39.87 9.09 -4.85
N GLY A 70 40.33 10.14 -5.55
CA GLY A 70 40.36 10.30 -7.04
C GLY A 70 39.01 10.58 -7.71
N TYR A 71 38.80 11.63 -8.51
CA TYR A 71 39.56 11.99 -9.71
C TYR A 71 39.39 13.48 -10.10
N SER A 72 40.50 14.06 -10.54
CA SER A 72 40.75 15.20 -11.44
C SER A 72 39.72 16.34 -11.64
N TYR A 73 40.12 17.53 -11.20
CA TYR A 73 39.73 18.83 -11.76
C TYR A 73 40.30 19.02 -13.17
N SER A 74 39.48 19.54 -14.08
CA SER A 74 39.97 20.22 -15.30
C SER A 74 39.42 21.64 -15.39
N VAL A 75 40.27 22.50 -15.91
CA VAL A 75 40.34 23.95 -15.77
C VAL A 75 39.60 24.65 -16.92
N ARG A 76 38.93 25.77 -16.61
CA ARG A 76 38.38 26.73 -17.58
C ARG A 76 39.47 27.35 -18.47
N PRO A 77 39.09 27.85 -19.65
CA PRO A 77 39.64 29.12 -20.13
C PRO A 77 38.58 30.23 -20.21
N THR A 78 39.05 31.42 -19.89
CA THR A 78 38.43 32.76 -19.91
C THR A 78 38.42 33.42 -21.29
N GLU A 79 37.44 34.29 -21.57
CA GLU A 79 37.52 35.61 -22.23
C GLU A 79 36.09 36.22 -22.25
N ALA A 80 35.77 37.30 -21.51
CA ALA A 80 35.97 38.73 -21.81
C ALA A 80 34.97 39.30 -22.87
N ASP A 81 33.86 39.93 -22.44
CA ASP A 81 33.62 41.38 -22.64
C ASP A 81 32.23 41.88 -22.18
N ALA A 82 32.27 42.96 -21.41
CA ALA A 82 31.34 44.07 -21.13
C ALA A 82 29.81 43.95 -21.37
N SER A 83 29.00 44.15 -20.31
CA SER A 83 28.39 45.46 -19.95
C SER A 83 27.17 45.32 -19.00
N SER A 84 27.26 45.93 -17.81
CA SER A 84 26.14 46.24 -16.89
C SER A 84 25.63 47.69 -17.16
N PRO A 85 24.48 48.17 -16.64
CA PRO A 85 24.18 48.36 -15.20
C PRO A 85 22.69 48.04 -14.85
N SER A 86 22.14 48.06 -13.64
CA SER A 86 22.41 48.78 -12.39
C SER A 86 21.65 48.10 -11.23
N ARG A 87 22.27 48.05 -10.05
CA ARG A 87 21.66 47.71 -8.75
C ARG A 87 22.10 48.78 -7.76
N GLU A 88 21.17 49.38 -7.02
CA GLU A 88 21.39 50.05 -5.73
C GLU A 88 20.21 49.60 -4.83
N THR A 89 20.30 48.99 -3.64
CA THR A 89 21.05 49.09 -2.37
C THR A 89 20.54 50.11 -1.35
N PHE A 90 20.51 49.63 -0.10
CA PHE A 90 20.40 50.27 1.22
C PHE A 90 18.99 50.46 1.81
N ALA A 91 18.73 50.32 3.12
CA ALA A 91 19.32 49.61 4.27
C ALA A 91 18.46 49.98 5.52
N TYR A 92 18.34 49.02 6.46
CA TYR A 92 18.22 49.14 7.93
C TYR A 92 17.39 50.26 8.61
N SER A 93 16.47 49.88 9.52
CA SER A 93 16.80 49.70 10.95
C SER A 93 15.57 49.70 11.88
N ALA A 94 15.48 48.63 12.68
CA ALA A 94 15.12 48.54 14.11
C ALA A 94 13.82 49.13 14.69
N GLY A 95 13.18 48.30 15.53
CA GLY A 95 12.61 48.78 16.80
C GLY A 95 11.39 48.05 17.33
N ASN A 96 11.62 46.98 18.11
CA ASN A 96 10.90 46.52 19.31
C ASN A 96 9.37 46.65 19.45
N GLY A 97 8.74 45.55 19.92
CA GLY A 97 7.64 45.69 20.90
C GLY A 97 6.54 44.62 20.91
N VAL A 98 6.88 43.41 21.35
CA VAL A 98 6.20 42.61 22.40
C VAL A 98 4.65 42.74 22.57
N SER A 99 3.97 41.63 22.22
CA SER A 99 2.94 40.91 23.00
C SER A 99 1.42 41.20 22.93
N THR A 100 0.71 40.06 23.00
CA THR A 100 -0.64 39.78 23.54
C THR A 100 -1.92 40.03 22.71
N SER A 101 -2.40 38.92 22.14
CA SER A 101 -3.72 38.28 22.38
C SER A 101 -4.90 39.13 22.89
N GLY A 102 -6.01 39.09 22.14
CA GLY A 102 -7.34 39.45 22.64
C GLY A 102 -8.40 39.37 21.54
N SER A 103 -9.22 38.33 21.59
CA SER A 103 -10.37 38.03 20.72
C SER A 103 -11.40 39.16 20.66
N GLY A 104 -12.13 39.29 19.54
CA GLY A 104 -13.36 40.09 19.50
C GLY A 104 -13.85 40.45 18.09
N SER A 105 -14.91 39.78 17.66
CA SER A 105 -15.66 39.95 16.42
C SER A 105 -16.21 41.38 16.20
N GLY A 106 -16.33 41.81 14.94
CA GLY A 106 -17.19 42.96 14.60
C GLY A 106 -16.91 43.60 13.24
N ALA A 107 -17.78 43.37 12.27
CA ALA A 107 -17.83 44.09 10.99
C ALA A 107 -18.21 45.56 11.19
N GLY A 108 -17.60 46.48 10.45
CA GLY A 108 -17.98 47.90 10.46
C GLY A 108 -17.27 48.73 9.40
N ALA A 109 -18.05 49.31 8.49
CA ALA A 109 -17.64 50.21 7.42
C ALA A 109 -17.10 51.56 7.96
N PHE A 110 -16.05 52.09 7.34
CA PHE A 110 -15.52 53.42 7.65
C PHE A 110 -16.12 54.50 6.74
N ALA A 111 -16.84 55.43 7.36
CA ALA A 111 -17.16 56.75 6.81
C ALA A 111 -16.04 57.75 7.15
N ALA A 112 -15.69 58.64 6.22
CA ALA A 112 -14.82 59.78 6.47
C ALA A 112 -15.64 61.08 6.42
N ALA A 113 -15.50 61.90 7.47
CA ALA A 113 -16.09 63.23 7.62
C ALA A 113 -15.17 64.33 7.00
N PRO A 114 -15.72 65.53 6.68
CA PRO A 114 -15.07 66.52 5.83
C PRO A 114 -14.31 67.61 6.61
N VAL A 115 -13.34 68.26 5.96
CA VAL A 115 -12.70 69.51 6.42
C VAL A 115 -12.91 70.60 5.36
N ALA A 116 -13.32 71.78 5.82
CA ALA A 116 -13.75 72.94 5.04
C ALA A 116 -12.62 73.94 4.76
N LEU A 117 -12.72 74.67 3.63
CA LEU A 117 -12.00 75.93 3.36
C LEU A 117 -12.91 76.93 2.59
N PRO A 118 -12.68 78.26 2.71
CA PRO A 118 -13.75 79.28 2.78
C PRO A 118 -14.02 80.05 1.47
N ARG A 119 -15.24 80.61 1.38
CA ARG A 119 -15.70 81.56 0.34
C ARG A 119 -15.41 83.01 0.73
N PRO A 120 -15.09 83.90 -0.22
CA PRO A 120 -15.35 85.33 -0.09
C PRO A 120 -16.69 85.73 -0.71
N SER A 121 -17.33 86.67 -0.03
CA SER A 121 -18.58 87.39 -0.32
C SER A 121 -18.44 88.38 -1.48
N MET A 122 -19.52 88.59 -2.26
CA MET A 122 -19.89 89.91 -2.80
C MET A 122 -21.41 90.00 -3.00
N LEU A 123 -22.09 90.69 -2.08
CA LEU A 123 -23.29 91.47 -2.37
C LEU A 123 -22.81 92.89 -2.70
N ASP A 124 -23.22 93.46 -3.85
CA ASP A 124 -24.14 94.61 -3.92
C ASP A 124 -24.17 95.20 -5.37
N ARG A 125 -25.39 95.58 -5.82
CA ARG A 125 -25.76 96.51 -6.93
C ARG A 125 -25.61 96.02 -8.39
N ASN A 126 -26.50 96.31 -9.34
CA ASN A 126 -27.79 97.00 -9.45
C ASN A 126 -28.36 96.60 -10.82
N ILE A 127 -29.60 96.09 -10.92
CA ILE A 127 -30.39 96.23 -12.16
C ILE A 127 -31.82 96.60 -11.77
N GLU A 128 -32.20 97.82 -12.13
CA GLU A 128 -33.52 98.43 -12.00
C GLU A 128 -34.56 97.66 -12.80
N ALA A 129 -35.72 97.38 -12.17
CA ALA A 129 -36.91 96.93 -12.85
C ALA A 129 -37.75 98.16 -13.22
N MET A 130 -37.82 98.50 -14.51
CA MET A 130 -38.77 99.47 -15.03
C MET A 130 -40.06 98.79 -15.50
N SER A 131 -41.16 99.34 -15.03
CA SER A 131 -42.57 99.03 -15.31
C SER A 131 -42.99 99.33 -16.76
N ASP A 132 -43.93 98.54 -17.26
CA ASP A 132 -44.64 98.67 -18.55
C ASP A 132 -45.01 100.09 -18.98
N PRO A 133 -44.98 100.34 -20.31
CA PRO A 133 -45.98 101.15 -20.97
C PRO A 133 -46.90 100.30 -21.86
N THR A 134 -48.19 100.45 -21.59
CA THR A 134 -49.33 100.10 -22.44
C THR A 134 -49.26 100.71 -23.85
N ASN A 135 -49.77 99.94 -24.83
CA ASN A 135 -50.34 100.35 -26.12
C ASN A 135 -49.46 101.12 -27.13
N ALA A 136 -48.84 100.39 -28.06
CA ALA A 136 -48.82 100.72 -29.49
C ALA A 136 -48.35 99.50 -30.31
N GLY A 137 -49.08 99.19 -31.38
CA GLY A 137 -48.91 97.95 -32.15
C GLY A 137 -47.52 97.74 -32.74
N PHE A 138 -46.96 96.57 -32.45
CA PHE A 138 -45.94 95.93 -33.28
C PHE A 138 -46.27 94.44 -33.37
N ALA A 139 -46.48 93.97 -34.60
CA ALA A 139 -46.65 92.56 -34.90
C ALA A 139 -45.33 91.83 -34.65
N VAL A 140 -45.17 91.20 -33.49
CA VAL A 140 -44.04 90.33 -33.18
C VAL A 140 -44.48 88.88 -33.41
N LYS A 141 -43.89 88.24 -34.42
CA LYS A 141 -44.06 86.82 -34.75
C LYS A 141 -43.94 85.97 -33.48
N THR A 142 -44.99 85.22 -33.15
CA THR A 142 -44.91 84.10 -32.21
C THR A 142 -44.01 83.01 -32.80
N GLN A 143 -42.73 83.01 -32.47
CA GLN A 143 -41.91 81.82 -32.64
C GLN A 143 -42.32 80.82 -31.56
N HIS A 144 -43.14 79.84 -31.96
CA HIS A 144 -43.30 78.60 -31.22
C HIS A 144 -41.93 77.92 -31.10
N TYR A 145 -41.29 78.04 -29.94
CA TYR A 145 -40.11 77.24 -29.62
C TYR A 145 -40.58 75.82 -29.30
N ASN A 146 -40.78 75.01 -30.34
CA ASN A 146 -40.86 73.56 -30.18
C ASN A 146 -39.48 73.10 -29.69
N GLY A 147 -39.36 72.87 -28.38
CA GLY A 147 -38.20 72.24 -27.78
C GLY A 147 -37.91 70.95 -28.52
N ARG A 148 -36.92 70.98 -29.42
CA ARG A 148 -36.45 69.81 -30.14
C ARG A 148 -35.92 68.83 -29.09
N TYR A 149 -36.65 67.75 -28.83
CA TYR A 149 -36.22 66.60 -28.03
C TYR A 149 -34.98 65.96 -28.69
N ARG A 150 -33.82 66.60 -28.56
CA ARG A 150 -32.54 66.19 -29.13
C ARG A 150 -31.66 65.52 -28.06
N ARG A 151 -32.28 64.82 -27.09
CA ARG A 151 -31.59 64.03 -26.05
C ARG A 151 -31.38 62.57 -26.47
N TRP A 152 -32.15 62.08 -27.46
CA TRP A 152 -32.10 60.70 -27.93
C TRP A 152 -30.72 60.22 -28.40
N PRO A 153 -29.93 60.99 -29.17
CA PRO A 153 -28.61 60.52 -29.60
C PRO A 153 -27.63 60.32 -28.43
N GLY A 154 -27.68 61.20 -27.42
CA GLY A 154 -26.82 61.09 -26.23
C GLY A 154 -27.25 59.97 -25.30
N VAL A 155 -28.56 59.74 -25.14
CA VAL A 155 -29.09 58.62 -24.34
C VAL A 155 -28.82 57.28 -25.02
N VAL A 156 -28.96 57.18 -26.34
CA VAL A 156 -28.62 55.97 -27.10
C VAL A 156 -27.12 55.68 -27.06
N LEU A 157 -26.27 56.70 -27.17
CA LEU A 157 -24.82 56.54 -27.01
C LEU A 157 -24.45 56.08 -25.59
N LEU A 158 -25.07 56.67 -24.56
CA LEU A 158 -24.85 56.25 -23.17
C LEU A 158 -25.30 54.79 -22.94
N LEU A 159 -26.46 54.40 -23.47
CA LEU A 159 -26.92 53.01 -23.42
C LEU A 159 -25.97 52.07 -24.17
N ALA A 160 -25.47 52.46 -25.35
CA ALA A 160 -24.49 51.67 -26.10
C ALA A 160 -23.17 51.51 -25.34
N ILE A 161 -22.70 52.55 -24.64
CA ILE A 161 -21.50 52.48 -23.79
C ILE A 161 -21.73 51.57 -22.59
N VAL A 162 -22.88 51.68 -21.90
CA VAL A 162 -23.19 50.81 -20.76
C VAL A 162 -23.33 49.36 -21.21
N ILE A 163 -24.06 49.09 -22.29
CA ILE A 163 -24.21 47.73 -22.84
C ILE A 163 -22.85 47.20 -23.31
N GLY A 164 -22.08 47.99 -24.04
CA GLY A 164 -20.73 47.62 -24.47
C GLY A 164 -19.78 47.34 -23.30
N GLY A 165 -19.87 48.14 -22.24
CA GLY A 165 -19.12 47.93 -20.99
C GLY A 165 -19.52 46.64 -20.28
N VAL A 166 -20.81 46.38 -20.12
CA VAL A 166 -21.32 45.12 -19.54
C VAL A 166 -20.86 43.93 -20.37
N VAL A 167 -21.03 43.97 -21.70
CA VAL A 167 -20.59 42.89 -22.60
C VAL A 167 -19.08 42.68 -22.51
N ALA A 168 -18.28 43.74 -22.52
CA ALA A 168 -16.82 43.64 -22.41
C ALA A 168 -16.37 43.07 -21.06
N ILE A 169 -17.00 43.50 -19.96
CA ILE A 169 -16.70 42.97 -18.61
C ILE A 169 -17.11 41.50 -18.53
N THR A 170 -18.30 41.13 -18.99
CA THR A 170 -18.76 39.73 -18.99
C THR A 170 -17.86 38.86 -19.86
N PHE A 171 -17.49 39.32 -21.06
CA PHE A 171 -16.58 38.59 -21.94
C PHE A 171 -15.19 38.43 -21.32
N ALA A 172 -14.61 39.50 -20.76
CA ALA A 172 -13.33 39.45 -20.08
C ALA A 172 -13.36 38.56 -18.83
N ALA A 173 -14.46 38.59 -18.06
CA ALA A 173 -14.66 37.73 -16.90
C ALA A 173 -14.74 36.25 -17.30
N LEU A 174 -15.55 35.91 -18.33
CA LEU A 174 -15.64 34.54 -18.86
C LEU A 174 -14.28 34.07 -19.39
N HIS A 175 -13.58 34.90 -20.18
CA HIS A 175 -12.27 34.56 -20.71
C HIS A 175 -11.22 34.37 -19.62
N THR A 176 -11.19 35.25 -18.61
CA THR A 176 -10.27 35.14 -17.47
C THR A 176 -10.58 33.93 -16.61
N HIS A 177 -11.87 33.62 -16.40
CA HIS A 177 -12.32 32.42 -15.70
C HIS A 177 -11.84 31.16 -16.43
N THR A 178 -12.17 31.00 -17.72
CA THR A 178 -11.71 29.85 -18.53
C THR A 178 -10.19 29.72 -18.53
N ALA A 179 -9.46 30.84 -18.66
CA ALA A 179 -8.00 30.82 -18.62
C ALA A 179 -7.44 30.47 -17.23
N SER A 180 -8.12 30.86 -16.14
CA SER A 180 -7.73 30.47 -14.77
C SER A 180 -7.94 28.99 -14.54
N THR A 181 -9.13 28.47 -14.85
CA THR A 181 -9.45 27.06 -14.75
C THR A 181 -8.46 26.20 -15.54
N ALA A 182 -8.12 26.59 -16.77
CA ALA A 182 -7.12 25.88 -17.57
C ALA A 182 -5.71 25.87 -16.93
N ARG A 183 -5.32 26.96 -16.23
CA ARG A 183 -4.03 27.01 -15.50
C ARG A 183 -4.04 26.14 -14.25
N GLU A 184 -5.16 26.13 -13.52
CA GLU A 184 -5.37 25.29 -12.33
C GLU A 184 -5.32 23.81 -12.71
N GLU A 185 -6.08 23.39 -13.73
CA GLU A 185 -6.03 22.03 -14.25
C GLU A 185 -4.62 21.62 -14.72
N ALA A 186 -3.93 22.51 -15.43
CA ALA A 186 -2.57 22.25 -15.88
C ALA A 186 -1.57 22.15 -14.72
N TYR A 187 -1.78 22.93 -13.64
CA TYR A 187 -0.97 22.83 -12.43
C TYR A 187 -1.24 21.51 -11.69
N ALA A 188 -2.51 21.15 -11.49
CA ALA A 188 -2.91 19.91 -10.82
C ALA A 188 -2.37 18.67 -11.55
N LYS A 189 -2.46 18.62 -12.88
CA LYS A 189 -1.86 17.55 -13.69
C LYS A 189 -0.35 17.47 -13.54
N ARG A 190 0.35 18.62 -13.53
CA ARG A 190 1.80 18.65 -13.31
C ARG A 190 2.18 18.17 -11.92
N LYS A 191 1.43 18.56 -10.88
CA LYS A 191 1.64 18.09 -9.50
C LYS A 191 1.48 16.56 -9.45
N ALA A 192 0.36 16.04 -9.96
CA ALA A 192 0.10 14.60 -9.99
C ALA A 192 1.16 13.80 -10.76
N SER A 193 1.65 14.34 -11.88
CA SER A 193 2.72 13.72 -12.66
C SER A 193 4.07 13.77 -11.95
N ALA A 194 4.34 14.80 -11.15
CA ALA A 194 5.58 14.93 -10.39
C ALA A 194 5.62 13.98 -9.18
N SER A 195 4.46 13.65 -8.61
CA SER A 195 4.32 12.66 -7.53
C SER A 195 4.17 11.22 -8.05
N ALA A 196 4.25 10.99 -9.36
CA ALA A 196 4.09 9.65 -9.92
C ALA A 196 5.35 8.81 -9.71
N ILE A 197 5.16 7.54 -9.35
CA ILE A 197 6.26 6.59 -9.23
C ILE A 197 6.91 6.42 -10.62
N THR A 198 8.22 6.66 -10.70
CA THR A 198 9.00 6.59 -11.94
C THR A 198 9.65 5.21 -12.12
N GLY A 199 10.18 4.91 -13.32
CA GLY A 199 10.91 3.66 -13.59
C GLY A 199 10.06 2.45 -13.97
N GLY A 200 8.73 2.51 -13.82
CA GLY A 200 7.79 1.47 -14.26
C GLY A 200 7.24 1.65 -15.68
N ALA A 201 6.31 0.77 -16.06
CA ALA A 201 5.66 0.80 -17.37
C ALA A 201 4.95 2.14 -17.65
N SER A 202 5.04 2.61 -18.90
CA SER A 202 4.30 3.80 -19.36
C SER A 202 2.91 3.42 -19.88
N GLY A 203 1.88 4.16 -19.48
CA GLY A 203 0.48 3.84 -19.82
C GLY A 203 -0.42 5.06 -19.89
N SER A 204 -1.53 4.94 -20.63
CA SER A 204 -2.48 6.02 -20.94
C SER A 204 -3.78 5.95 -20.12
N GLY A 205 -3.69 5.60 -18.82
CA GLY A 205 -4.83 5.65 -17.91
C GLY A 205 -5.23 7.09 -17.60
N SER A 206 -6.54 7.38 -17.57
CA SER A 206 -7.03 8.70 -17.16
C SER A 206 -6.89 8.86 -15.66
N ASP A 207 -6.23 9.93 -15.23
CA ASP A 207 -6.16 10.25 -13.81
C ASP A 207 -7.54 10.59 -13.23
N LEU A 208 -7.76 10.18 -11.98
CA LEU A 208 -8.96 10.57 -11.25
C LEU A 208 -8.87 12.07 -10.90
N VAL A 209 -9.85 12.84 -11.35
CA VAL A 209 -9.97 14.26 -11.04
C VAL A 209 -11.09 14.44 -10.03
N SER A 210 -10.75 15.00 -8.86
CA SER A 210 -11.69 15.29 -7.78
C SER A 210 -12.59 16.49 -8.13
N ASP A 211 -13.68 16.67 -7.38
CA ASP A 211 -14.65 17.76 -7.53
C ASP A 211 -14.05 19.17 -7.39
N ASP A 212 -12.92 19.29 -6.71
CA ASP A 212 -12.13 20.51 -6.52
C ASP A 212 -10.96 20.67 -7.50
N GLY A 213 -10.87 19.80 -8.52
CA GLY A 213 -9.86 19.87 -9.58
C GLY A 213 -8.51 19.23 -9.22
N GLU A 214 -8.35 18.69 -8.01
CA GLU A 214 -7.16 17.91 -7.65
C GLU A 214 -7.10 16.62 -8.47
N VAL A 215 -5.92 16.30 -9.00
CA VAL A 215 -5.67 15.14 -9.86
C VAL A 215 -4.89 14.11 -9.04
N GLY A 216 -5.37 12.87 -8.97
CA GLY A 216 -4.70 11.78 -8.25
C GLY A 216 -4.68 11.89 -6.73
N ASN A 217 -5.49 12.78 -6.15
CA ASN A 217 -5.70 12.89 -4.71
C ASN A 217 -7.19 13.13 -4.42
N PRO A 218 -8.05 12.12 -4.62
CA PRO A 218 -9.50 12.27 -4.44
C PRO A 218 -9.88 12.41 -2.96
N LYS A 219 -11.03 13.04 -2.67
CA LYS A 219 -11.65 13.00 -1.33
C LYS A 219 -12.34 11.66 -1.02
N SER A 220 -12.69 10.91 -2.05
CA SER A 220 -13.28 9.58 -1.97
C SER A 220 -13.08 8.87 -3.31
N TYR A 221 -12.81 7.56 -3.27
CA TYR A 221 -12.83 6.74 -4.48
C TYR A 221 -14.28 6.52 -4.94
N PRO A 222 -14.57 6.62 -6.25
CA PRO A 222 -15.91 6.41 -6.78
C PRO A 222 -16.33 4.95 -6.57
N ASP A 223 -17.63 4.74 -6.35
CA ASP A 223 -18.21 3.40 -6.38
C ASP A 223 -18.26 2.93 -7.84
N MET A 224 -17.67 1.77 -8.08
CA MET A 224 -17.60 1.17 -9.41
C MET A 224 -18.92 0.45 -9.79
N GLY A 225 -19.87 0.31 -8.85
CA GLY A 225 -21.13 -0.37 -9.10
C GLY A 225 -20.97 -1.87 -9.33
N CYS A 226 -19.88 -2.45 -8.83
CA CYS A 226 -19.60 -3.87 -8.97
C CYS A 226 -20.33 -4.68 -7.91
N GLN A 227 -20.90 -5.82 -8.27
CA GLN A 227 -21.30 -6.83 -7.29
C GLN A 227 -20.07 -7.58 -6.76
N LEU A 228 -20.16 -8.08 -5.51
CA LEU A 228 -19.20 -9.04 -4.96
C LEU A 228 -19.35 -10.38 -5.70
N PRO A 229 -18.35 -10.79 -6.52
CA PRO A 229 -18.38 -12.10 -7.17
C PRO A 229 -18.34 -13.22 -6.14
N ASP A 230 -18.88 -14.38 -6.50
CA ASP A 230 -18.56 -15.62 -5.81
C ASP A 230 -17.21 -16.12 -6.33
N TYR A 231 -16.15 -15.85 -5.57
CA TYR A 231 -14.80 -16.30 -5.94
C TYR A 231 -14.66 -17.79 -5.68
N GLN A 232 -14.21 -18.54 -6.68
CA GLN A 232 -14.08 -19.98 -6.63
C GLN A 232 -12.71 -20.44 -7.09
N SER A 233 -12.24 -21.52 -6.49
CA SER A 233 -11.03 -22.25 -6.82
C SER A 233 -11.43 -23.61 -7.38
N LYS A 234 -11.24 -23.81 -8.68
CA LYS A 234 -11.63 -25.04 -9.38
C LYS A 234 -10.79 -25.22 -10.64
N ASP A 235 -10.64 -26.46 -11.09
CA ASP A 235 -9.88 -26.81 -12.30
C ASP A 235 -8.43 -26.26 -12.31
N GLY A 236 -7.83 -26.07 -11.13
CA GLY A 236 -6.49 -25.49 -10.96
C GLY A 236 -6.41 -23.96 -11.04
N HIS A 237 -7.54 -23.25 -11.21
CA HIS A 237 -7.56 -21.80 -11.40
C HIS A 237 -8.54 -21.09 -10.44
N ILE A 238 -8.37 -19.78 -10.33
CA ILE A 238 -9.31 -18.90 -9.64
C ILE A 238 -10.33 -18.35 -10.63
N TYR A 239 -11.61 -18.35 -10.24
CA TYR A 239 -12.73 -17.83 -11.02
C TYR A 239 -13.48 -16.78 -10.20
N ALA A 240 -13.81 -15.66 -10.85
CA ALA A 240 -14.83 -14.74 -10.36
C ALA A 240 -16.16 -15.11 -11.00
N VAL A 241 -17.15 -15.52 -10.20
CA VAL A 241 -18.47 -15.93 -10.68
C VAL A 241 -19.50 -14.85 -10.37
N ALA A 242 -20.11 -14.30 -11.40
CA ALA A 242 -21.19 -13.33 -11.30
C ALA A 242 -22.49 -13.98 -10.82
N SER A 243 -23.40 -13.19 -10.23
CA SER A 243 -24.74 -13.63 -9.82
C SER A 243 -25.58 -14.24 -10.97
N ASN A 244 -25.34 -13.81 -12.21
CA ASN A 244 -25.99 -14.33 -13.42
C ASN A 244 -25.35 -15.63 -13.96
N GLY A 245 -24.32 -16.17 -13.29
CA GLY A 245 -23.61 -17.38 -13.69
C GLY A 245 -22.46 -17.17 -14.69
N THR A 246 -22.13 -15.92 -15.04
CA THR A 246 -20.93 -15.64 -15.85
C THR A 246 -19.68 -15.93 -15.04
N GLU A 247 -18.80 -16.79 -15.56
CA GLU A 247 -17.55 -17.15 -14.91
C GLU A 247 -16.37 -16.56 -15.68
N VAL A 248 -15.43 -15.96 -14.95
CA VAL A 248 -14.19 -15.40 -15.52
C VAL A 248 -13.00 -15.93 -14.74
N ALA A 249 -12.15 -16.73 -15.40
CA ALA A 249 -10.88 -17.16 -14.82
C ALA A 249 -9.90 -15.98 -14.68
N VAL A 250 -9.12 -16.00 -13.59
CA VAL A 250 -8.14 -14.97 -13.25
C VAL A 250 -6.90 -15.64 -12.66
N ASP A 251 -5.74 -15.39 -13.26
CA ASP A 251 -4.45 -15.70 -12.65
C ASP A 251 -3.87 -14.46 -11.98
N ILE A 252 -3.10 -14.66 -10.91
CA ILE A 252 -2.66 -13.61 -10.01
C ILE A 252 -1.20 -13.20 -10.29
N LYS A 253 -1.03 -11.99 -10.83
CA LYS A 253 0.23 -11.25 -10.70
C LYS A 253 0.08 -10.34 -9.48
N GLY A 254 0.37 -10.90 -8.32
CA GLY A 254 0.17 -10.26 -7.02
C GLY A 254 1.43 -9.63 -6.47
N ILE A 255 1.26 -8.75 -5.48
CA ILE A 255 2.35 -8.18 -4.69
C ILE A 255 1.96 -8.08 -3.22
N ASN A 256 2.92 -8.28 -2.31
CA ASN A 256 2.74 -8.01 -0.89
C ASN A 256 3.00 -6.53 -0.59
N TRP A 257 2.08 -5.88 0.14
CA TRP A 257 2.25 -4.52 0.65
C TRP A 257 2.11 -4.52 2.17
N PHE A 258 3.24 -4.66 2.86
CA PHE A 258 3.28 -4.92 4.30
C PHE A 258 3.37 -3.63 5.14
N GLY A 259 3.14 -3.79 6.44
CA GLY A 259 3.25 -2.79 7.49
C GLY A 259 2.07 -2.83 8.48
N MET A 260 0.86 -3.22 8.04
CA MET A 260 -0.35 -3.20 8.87
C MET A 260 -0.34 -4.27 9.97
N GLU A 261 0.46 -5.30 9.82
CA GLU A 261 0.77 -6.37 10.76
C GLU A 261 1.76 -5.94 11.86
N THR A 262 2.51 -4.86 11.63
CA THR A 262 3.58 -4.37 12.52
C THR A 262 3.06 -3.45 13.62
N GLY A 263 3.98 -2.93 14.45
CA GLY A 263 3.67 -1.95 15.51
C GLY A 263 3.07 -0.63 15.01
N THR A 264 3.28 -0.25 13.75
CA THR A 264 2.75 1.00 13.18
C THR A 264 1.27 0.89 12.79
N ALA A 265 0.79 -0.34 12.55
CA ALA A 265 -0.57 -0.65 12.12
C ALA A 265 -1.02 0.09 10.85
N ILE A 266 -0.07 0.41 9.97
CA ILE A 266 -0.28 1.05 8.66
C ILE A 266 0.55 0.34 7.60
N PRO A 267 0.11 0.27 6.33
CA PRO A 267 1.02 -0.14 5.29
C PRO A 267 2.07 0.97 5.09
N LEU A 268 3.32 0.60 4.78
CA LEU A 268 4.39 1.58 4.62
C LEU A 268 4.24 2.40 3.32
N GLY A 269 4.96 3.52 3.25
CA GLY A 269 5.05 4.39 2.09
C GLY A 269 4.09 5.59 2.07
N LEU A 270 3.10 5.69 2.97
CA LEU A 270 2.00 6.67 2.85
C LEU A 270 2.28 8.09 3.39
N TRP A 271 3.51 8.39 3.79
CA TRP A 271 3.86 9.64 4.46
C TRP A 271 4.13 10.82 3.53
N ASP A 272 4.16 10.62 2.20
CA ASP A 272 4.40 11.60 1.11
C ASP A 272 4.88 12.98 1.58
N ASN A 273 6.19 13.23 1.52
CA ASN A 273 6.79 14.50 1.92
C ASN A 273 7.71 15.07 0.82
N SER A 274 8.47 16.12 1.12
CA SER A 274 9.33 16.77 0.11
C SER A 274 10.53 15.93 -0.33
N GLU A 275 10.85 14.85 0.37
CA GLU A 275 12.04 14.01 0.18
C GLU A 275 11.67 12.59 -0.30
N ASN A 276 10.65 11.96 0.30
CA ASN A 276 10.27 10.58 0.02
C ASN A 276 8.80 10.28 0.40
N GLY A 277 8.40 9.04 0.18
CA GLY A 277 7.03 8.57 0.42
C GLY A 277 6.13 8.86 -0.76
N THR A 278 4.95 8.28 -0.72
CA THR A 278 3.96 8.34 -1.79
C THR A 278 2.55 8.26 -1.23
N THR A 279 1.57 8.10 -2.11
CA THR A 279 0.15 8.00 -1.75
C THR A 279 -0.41 6.66 -2.18
N ALA A 280 -1.51 6.25 -1.55
CA ALA A 280 -2.23 5.05 -1.96
C ALA A 280 -2.68 5.13 -3.44
N TYR A 281 -3.04 6.32 -3.92
CA TYR A 281 -3.41 6.52 -5.32
C TYR A 281 -2.24 6.20 -6.26
N GLN A 282 -1.04 6.69 -5.96
CA GLN A 282 0.13 6.49 -6.80
C GLN A 282 0.62 5.05 -6.78
N ILE A 283 0.56 4.38 -5.62
CA ILE A 283 0.82 2.94 -5.52
C ILE A 283 -0.16 2.17 -6.40
N VAL A 284 -1.47 2.37 -6.23
CA VAL A 284 -2.50 1.65 -6.99
C VAL A 284 -2.37 1.91 -8.50
N TYR A 285 -2.03 3.14 -8.90
CA TYR A 285 -1.76 3.48 -10.30
C TYR A 285 -0.50 2.81 -10.85
N PHE A 286 0.57 2.74 -10.05
CA PHE A 286 1.80 2.03 -10.39
C PHE A 286 1.54 0.54 -10.58
N LEU A 287 0.77 -0.08 -9.68
CA LEU A 287 0.42 -1.50 -9.76
C LEU A 287 -0.37 -1.81 -11.04
N GLU A 288 -1.41 -1.03 -11.33
CA GLU A 288 -2.21 -1.18 -12.56
C GLU A 288 -1.34 -1.10 -13.82
N LYS A 289 -0.45 -0.11 -13.90
CA LYS A 289 0.45 0.09 -15.04
C LYS A 289 1.40 -1.08 -15.28
N ASN A 290 1.88 -1.70 -14.20
CA ASN A 290 2.79 -2.85 -14.27
C ASN A 290 2.03 -4.19 -14.26
N LYS A 291 0.72 -4.16 -14.52
CA LYS A 291 -0.18 -5.32 -14.63
C LYS A 291 -0.30 -6.16 -13.35
N PHE A 292 0.04 -5.60 -12.19
CA PHE A 292 -0.32 -6.24 -10.93
C PHE A 292 -1.84 -6.16 -10.75
N ASN A 293 -2.48 -7.28 -10.51
CA ASN A 293 -3.94 -7.40 -10.42
C ASN A 293 -4.42 -7.78 -9.02
N ALA A 294 -3.53 -8.02 -8.07
CA ALA A 294 -3.89 -8.26 -6.68
C ALA A 294 -2.82 -7.74 -5.70
N VAL A 295 -3.25 -7.38 -4.50
CA VAL A 295 -2.39 -7.07 -3.36
C VAL A 295 -2.72 -8.00 -2.21
N ARG A 296 -1.69 -8.66 -1.66
CA ARG A 296 -1.77 -9.33 -0.36
C ARG A 296 -1.42 -8.31 0.71
N LEU A 297 -2.35 -8.10 1.65
CA LEU A 297 -2.21 -7.16 2.76
C LEU A 297 -2.01 -7.96 4.06
N PRO A 298 -0.77 -8.05 4.56
CA PRO A 298 -0.49 -8.58 5.90
C PRO A 298 -1.20 -7.78 7.00
N LEU A 299 -1.91 -8.48 7.88
CA LEU A 299 -2.68 -7.90 9.00
C LEU A 299 -2.28 -8.53 10.34
N CYS A 300 -2.56 -7.83 11.43
CA CYS A 300 -2.35 -8.29 12.79
C CYS A 300 -3.69 -8.60 13.47
N ILE A 301 -3.84 -9.81 14.00
CA ILE A 301 -5.05 -10.27 14.71
C ILE A 301 -5.38 -9.34 15.87
N ASN A 302 -4.40 -9.03 16.72
CA ASN A 302 -4.58 -8.12 17.84
C ASN A 302 -5.00 -6.69 17.41
N TRP A 303 -4.55 -6.20 16.24
CA TRP A 303 -4.97 -4.88 15.73
C TRP A 303 -6.38 -4.86 15.15
N ILE A 304 -6.83 -5.97 14.54
CA ILE A 304 -8.22 -6.15 14.13
C ILE A 304 -9.12 -6.10 15.37
N LEU A 305 -8.82 -6.92 16.39
CA LEU A 305 -9.63 -7.03 17.60
C LEU A 305 -9.70 -5.73 18.41
N LYS A 306 -8.56 -5.04 18.56
CA LYS A 306 -8.51 -3.74 19.27
C LYS A 306 -9.02 -2.59 18.41
N ASN A 307 -9.15 -2.79 17.10
CA ASN A 307 -9.38 -1.76 16.10
C ASN A 307 -8.44 -0.56 16.32
N GLN A 308 -7.15 -0.87 16.40
CA GLN A 308 -6.09 0.05 16.83
C GLN A 308 -6.12 1.36 16.03
N VAL A 309 -5.85 2.49 16.69
CA VAL A 309 -5.63 3.75 15.96
C VAL A 309 -4.25 3.68 15.29
N PRO A 310 -4.17 3.80 13.95
CA PRO A 310 -2.89 3.73 13.24
C PRO A 310 -1.95 4.87 13.63
N GLU A 311 -0.64 4.68 13.43
CA GLU A 311 0.35 5.74 13.63
C GLU A 311 0.20 6.84 12.57
N SER A 312 -0.67 7.80 12.87
CA SER A 312 -1.10 8.84 11.93
C SER A 312 0.02 9.77 11.45
N THR A 313 1.15 9.86 12.17
CA THR A 313 2.29 10.68 11.74
C THR A 313 2.99 10.14 10.50
N LEU A 314 2.78 8.86 10.18
CA LEU A 314 3.33 8.20 9.01
C LEU A 314 2.35 8.16 7.82
N ILE A 315 1.27 8.96 7.87
CA ILE A 315 0.34 9.15 6.76
C ILE A 315 0.15 10.65 6.49
N ASN A 316 0.52 11.10 5.29
CA ASN A 316 0.17 12.45 4.87
C ASN A 316 -1.30 12.50 4.43
N THR A 317 -2.17 12.90 5.35
CA THR A 317 -3.62 13.01 5.12
C THR A 317 -4.01 14.13 4.14
N ALA A 318 -3.14 15.11 3.88
CA ALA A 318 -3.39 16.14 2.87
C ALA A 318 -3.20 15.59 1.45
N GLU A 319 -2.30 14.62 1.28
CA GLU A 319 -2.04 13.95 -0.01
C GLU A 319 -2.79 12.61 -0.14
N ASN A 320 -3.32 12.08 0.97
CA ASN A 320 -4.17 10.89 1.03
C ASN A 320 -5.59 11.23 1.55
N ARG A 321 -6.29 12.16 0.91
CA ARG A 321 -7.57 12.71 1.42
C ARG A 321 -8.71 11.68 1.54
N ALA A 322 -8.70 10.66 0.68
CA ALA A 322 -9.66 9.56 0.71
C ALA A 322 -9.35 8.46 1.75
N ILE A 323 -8.18 8.51 2.40
CA ILE A 323 -7.75 7.48 3.36
C ILE A 323 -8.17 7.87 4.78
N SER A 324 -8.99 7.01 5.41
CA SER A 324 -9.42 7.21 6.79
C SER A 324 -8.40 6.65 7.77
N ILE A 325 -7.92 7.49 8.68
CA ILE A 325 -7.00 7.10 9.77
C ILE A 325 -7.70 7.00 11.15
N LYS A 326 -9.04 6.92 11.18
CA LYS A 326 -9.80 6.92 12.44
C LYS A 326 -9.48 5.71 13.32
N ASN A 327 -9.29 4.56 12.69
CA ASN A 327 -8.96 3.28 13.30
C ASN A 327 -8.56 2.28 12.20
N TYR A 328 -8.03 1.14 12.62
CA TYR A 328 -7.49 0.08 11.78
C TYR A 328 -8.46 -0.37 10.69
N MET A 329 -9.72 -0.67 11.06
CA MET A 329 -10.73 -1.11 10.09
C MET A 329 -11.10 -0.01 9.10
N SER A 330 -11.15 1.26 9.52
CA SER A 330 -11.43 2.36 8.60
C SER A 330 -10.28 2.60 7.61
N LEU A 331 -9.04 2.38 8.04
CA LEU A 331 -7.85 2.45 7.19
C LEU A 331 -7.88 1.34 6.15
N LEU A 332 -8.03 0.09 6.60
CA LEU A 332 -8.14 -1.08 5.73
C LEU A 332 -9.24 -0.91 4.68
N LYS A 333 -10.44 -0.52 5.09
CA LYS A 333 -11.56 -0.24 4.17
C LYS A 333 -11.25 0.83 3.12
N SER A 334 -10.49 1.86 3.49
CA SER A 334 -10.14 2.94 2.56
C SER A 334 -9.10 2.48 1.54
N LEU A 335 -8.14 1.64 1.96
CA LEU A 335 -7.14 1.03 1.08
C LEU A 335 -7.78 0.04 0.10
N ILE A 336 -8.69 -0.82 0.57
CA ILE A 336 -9.44 -1.74 -0.29
C ILE A 336 -10.20 -0.98 -1.38
N LYS A 337 -10.83 0.15 -1.04
CA LYS A 337 -11.52 1.01 -2.02
C LYS A 337 -10.57 1.66 -3.02
N ALA A 338 -9.37 2.06 -2.59
CA ALA A 338 -8.34 2.57 -3.48
C ALA A 338 -7.96 1.52 -4.53
N LEU A 339 -7.74 0.28 -4.09
CA LEU A 339 -7.43 -0.88 -4.94
C LEU A 339 -8.61 -1.24 -5.87
N ALA A 340 -9.83 -1.23 -5.33
CA ALA A 340 -11.06 -1.53 -6.07
C ALA A 340 -11.29 -0.59 -7.26
N TYR A 341 -10.96 0.69 -7.09
CA TYR A 341 -11.10 1.70 -8.15
C TYR A 341 -10.32 1.34 -9.42
N ARG A 342 -9.20 0.61 -9.30
CA ARG A 342 -8.41 0.11 -10.44
C ARG A 342 -8.52 -1.39 -10.64
N GLN A 343 -9.60 -2.00 -10.12
CA GLN A 343 -9.88 -3.44 -10.27
C GLN A 343 -8.73 -4.33 -9.76
N ILE A 344 -8.03 -3.90 -8.71
CA ILE A 344 -6.98 -4.69 -8.07
C ILE A 344 -7.62 -5.50 -6.93
N GLY A 345 -7.48 -6.82 -6.97
CA GLY A 345 -7.93 -7.75 -5.94
C GLY A 345 -7.19 -7.57 -4.62
N VAL A 346 -7.83 -7.98 -3.52
CA VAL A 346 -7.24 -7.92 -2.17
C VAL A 346 -7.33 -9.27 -1.51
N LEU A 347 -6.19 -9.82 -1.14
CA LEU A 347 -6.06 -10.96 -0.22
C LEU A 347 -5.69 -10.42 1.16
N LEU A 348 -6.53 -10.67 2.16
CA LEU A 348 -6.26 -10.25 3.54
C LEU A 348 -5.46 -11.38 4.20
N SER A 349 -4.20 -11.11 4.54
CA SER A 349 -3.32 -12.11 5.15
C SER A 349 -3.34 -11.98 6.67
N LEU A 350 -3.74 -13.05 7.35
CA LEU A 350 -3.72 -13.13 8.81
C LEU A 350 -2.28 -13.42 9.26
N HIS A 351 -1.47 -12.38 9.25
CA HIS A 351 -0.02 -12.47 9.19
C HIS A 351 0.65 -12.58 10.56
N THR A 352 0.20 -11.78 11.52
CA THR A 352 0.74 -11.80 12.89
C THR A 352 -0.36 -11.95 13.94
N LEU A 353 -0.04 -12.64 15.03
CA LEU A 353 -0.91 -12.69 16.21
C LEU A 353 -0.88 -11.36 16.96
N THR A 354 0.32 -10.81 17.16
CA THR A 354 0.56 -9.49 17.75
C THR A 354 1.62 -8.74 16.96
N SER A 355 1.78 -7.44 17.20
CA SER A 355 2.77 -6.61 16.50
C SER A 355 4.24 -7.02 16.71
N THR A 356 4.51 -7.98 17.58
CA THR A 356 5.86 -8.49 17.87
C THR A 356 5.93 -10.02 17.82
N ASN A 357 4.86 -10.68 17.40
CA ASN A 357 4.79 -12.14 17.32
C ASN A 357 3.96 -12.55 16.10
N SER A 358 4.64 -13.07 15.07
CA SER A 358 3.99 -13.70 13.91
C SER A 358 3.18 -14.93 14.33
N GLY A 359 3.74 -15.72 15.25
CA GLY A 359 3.18 -16.96 15.78
C GLY A 359 3.61 -18.16 14.94
N GLY A 360 4.08 -19.25 15.56
CA GLY A 360 4.31 -20.52 14.86
C GLY A 360 3.02 -21.28 14.55
N LEU A 361 1.99 -21.05 15.37
CA LEU A 361 0.61 -21.53 15.20
C LEU A 361 -0.34 -20.34 15.00
N TRP A 362 -1.60 -20.63 14.67
CA TRP A 362 -2.66 -19.61 14.56
C TRP A 362 -3.21 -19.12 15.92
N TYR A 363 -2.58 -19.54 17.02
CA TYR A 363 -2.89 -19.13 18.38
C TYR A 363 -1.62 -19.11 19.23
N SER A 364 -1.72 -18.49 20.40
CA SER A 364 -0.67 -18.42 21.43
C SER A 364 -1.30 -18.17 22.80
N ASP A 365 -0.49 -18.09 23.85
CA ASP A 365 -0.95 -17.68 25.19
C ASP A 365 -1.63 -16.31 25.22
N ASN A 366 -1.28 -15.41 24.29
CA ASN A 366 -1.83 -14.05 24.23
C ASN A 366 -3.01 -13.89 23.26
N ILE A 367 -3.16 -14.82 22.31
CA ILE A 367 -4.21 -14.81 21.28
C ILE A 367 -4.77 -16.22 21.19
N THR A 368 -5.96 -16.42 21.74
CA THR A 368 -6.60 -17.73 21.71
C THR A 368 -7.16 -18.04 20.32
N GLN A 369 -7.45 -19.31 20.04
CA GLN A 369 -8.18 -19.70 18.83
C GLN A 369 -9.52 -18.93 18.70
N SER A 370 -10.21 -18.67 19.82
CA SER A 370 -11.45 -17.87 19.82
C SER A 370 -11.19 -16.43 19.39
N ASP A 371 -10.14 -15.80 19.92
CA ASP A 371 -9.76 -14.43 19.55
C ASP A 371 -9.44 -14.33 18.05
N PHE A 372 -8.73 -15.33 17.51
CA PHE A 372 -8.43 -15.39 16.08
C PHE A 372 -9.72 -15.49 15.25
N LEU A 373 -10.67 -16.35 15.64
CA LEU A 373 -11.98 -16.46 14.97
C LEU A 373 -12.84 -15.20 15.12
N ASP A 374 -12.72 -14.44 16.21
CA ASP A 374 -13.39 -13.15 16.38
C ASP A 374 -12.82 -12.06 15.46
N ALA A 375 -11.52 -12.14 15.14
CA ALA A 375 -10.91 -11.29 14.12
C ALA A 375 -11.45 -11.63 12.71
N VAL A 376 -11.59 -12.92 12.39
CA VAL A 376 -12.23 -13.39 11.14
C VAL A 376 -13.67 -12.87 11.02
N ASP A 377 -14.41 -12.88 12.12
CA ASP A 377 -15.77 -12.33 12.17
C ASP A 377 -15.82 -10.83 11.95
N THR A 378 -14.86 -10.10 12.54
CA THR A 378 -14.74 -8.66 12.33
C THR A 378 -14.51 -8.38 10.84
N LEU A 379 -13.56 -9.08 10.20
CA LEU A 379 -13.28 -8.88 8.77
C LEU A 379 -14.48 -9.21 7.89
N THR A 380 -15.09 -10.40 8.06
CA THR A 380 -16.21 -10.84 7.21
C THR A 380 -17.45 -9.97 7.42
N GLY A 381 -17.78 -9.60 8.66
CA GLY A 381 -18.91 -8.74 8.98
C GLY A 381 -18.78 -7.31 8.43
N ASP A 382 -17.56 -6.81 8.29
CA ASP A 382 -17.29 -5.46 7.82
C ASP A 382 -16.98 -5.35 6.31
N LEU A 383 -16.54 -6.43 5.68
CA LEU A 383 -16.01 -6.42 4.31
C LEU A 383 -16.78 -7.31 3.32
N CYS A 384 -17.69 -8.18 3.76
CA CYS A 384 -18.50 -8.99 2.84
C CYS A 384 -19.65 -8.17 2.20
N SER A 385 -19.34 -7.35 1.19
CA SER A 385 -20.33 -6.57 0.46
C SER A 385 -19.83 -6.11 -0.91
N ASN A 386 -20.75 -5.66 -1.78
CA ASN A 386 -20.43 -5.06 -3.08
C ASN A 386 -19.45 -3.89 -3.00
N THR A 387 -19.43 -3.15 -1.87
CA THR A 387 -18.49 -2.05 -1.65
C THR A 387 -17.02 -2.50 -1.62
N TYR A 388 -16.77 -3.75 -1.23
CA TYR A 388 -15.44 -4.36 -1.14
C TYR A 388 -15.38 -5.61 -2.03
N TRP A 389 -16.02 -5.54 -3.19
CA TRP A 389 -16.17 -6.64 -4.14
C TRP A 389 -14.83 -7.28 -4.55
N ASN A 390 -13.73 -6.53 -4.47
CA ASN A 390 -12.39 -6.95 -4.85
C ASN A 390 -11.66 -7.74 -3.74
N VAL A 391 -12.25 -7.90 -2.55
CA VAL A 391 -11.68 -8.83 -1.54
C VAL A 391 -11.97 -10.26 -1.98
N ILE A 392 -10.91 -10.99 -2.32
CA ILE A 392 -11.00 -12.36 -2.85
C ILE A 392 -11.07 -13.41 -1.74
N GLY A 393 -10.62 -13.06 -0.53
CA GLY A 393 -10.74 -13.90 0.65
C GLY A 393 -9.69 -13.65 1.71
N LEU A 394 -9.47 -14.66 2.53
CA LEU A 394 -8.47 -14.66 3.60
C LEU A 394 -7.36 -15.63 3.27
N ASP A 395 -6.12 -15.18 3.47
CA ASP A 395 -5.01 -16.06 3.74
C ASP A 395 -5.02 -16.37 5.23
N LEU A 396 -5.32 -17.65 5.51
CA LEU A 396 -5.90 -18.09 6.77
C LEU A 396 -4.91 -17.99 7.92
N LYS A 397 -3.60 -18.13 7.65
CA LYS A 397 -2.53 -17.85 8.59
C LYS A 397 -1.18 -17.89 7.87
N ASN A 398 -0.36 -16.86 8.07
CA ASN A 398 0.98 -16.78 7.51
C ASN A 398 1.97 -17.72 8.19
N GLU A 399 2.59 -18.63 7.45
CA GLU A 399 3.74 -19.43 7.84
C GLU A 399 3.58 -20.26 9.13
N PRO A 400 2.66 -21.25 9.21
CA PRO A 400 2.48 -22.12 10.38
C PRO A 400 3.65 -23.11 10.57
N TYR A 401 4.84 -22.60 10.89
CA TYR A 401 6.06 -23.39 11.00
C TYR A 401 6.13 -24.31 12.25
N GLU A 402 5.28 -24.09 13.26
CA GLU A 402 5.11 -25.03 14.38
C GLU A 402 3.91 -25.96 14.18
N GLY A 403 3.20 -25.83 13.06
CA GLY A 403 2.03 -26.64 12.73
C GLY A 403 2.40 -28.06 12.32
N THR A 404 1.53 -29.00 12.64
CA THR A 404 1.54 -30.36 12.08
C THR A 404 0.50 -30.49 10.97
N TRP A 405 0.46 -31.62 10.27
CA TRP A 405 -0.50 -31.85 9.19
C TRP A 405 -1.04 -33.28 9.19
N GLY A 406 -2.35 -33.41 9.38
CA GLY A 406 -3.10 -34.66 9.25
C GLY A 406 -2.91 -35.66 10.39
N ASP A 407 -2.43 -35.22 11.55
CA ASP A 407 -2.28 -36.05 12.75
C ASP A 407 -3.43 -35.91 13.76
N GLY A 408 -4.30 -34.91 13.59
CA GLY A 408 -5.45 -34.65 14.47
C GLY A 408 -5.08 -34.18 15.88
N GLU A 409 -3.83 -33.74 16.07
CA GLU A 409 -3.38 -33.12 17.32
C GLU A 409 -3.78 -31.64 17.35
N ASP A 410 -3.66 -30.99 18.52
CA ASP A 410 -4.03 -29.57 18.68
C ASP A 410 -3.25 -28.63 17.73
N THR A 411 -2.06 -29.05 17.30
CA THR A 411 -1.18 -28.33 16.35
C THR A 411 -1.49 -28.61 14.89
N ASP A 412 -2.48 -29.46 14.57
CA ASP A 412 -2.80 -29.84 13.19
C ASP A 412 -3.32 -28.63 12.41
N TRP A 413 -2.45 -28.06 11.58
CA TRP A 413 -2.77 -26.89 10.77
C TRP A 413 -3.88 -27.18 9.77
N ARG A 414 -4.01 -28.41 9.27
CA ARG A 414 -5.12 -28.77 8.39
C ARG A 414 -6.46 -28.56 9.09
N GLU A 415 -6.59 -29.00 10.35
CA GLU A 415 -7.81 -28.79 11.14
C GLU A 415 -8.02 -27.31 11.49
N GLY A 416 -6.95 -26.59 11.80
CA GLY A 416 -6.96 -25.13 12.00
C GLY A 416 -7.49 -24.39 10.77
N ALA A 417 -6.92 -24.66 9.58
CA ALA A 417 -7.32 -24.09 8.31
C ALA A 417 -8.80 -24.39 8.00
N GLN A 418 -9.27 -25.62 8.21
CA GLN A 418 -10.69 -25.96 8.05
C GLN A 418 -11.57 -25.19 9.03
N THR A 419 -11.14 -25.01 10.28
CA THR A 419 -11.90 -24.28 11.30
C THR A 419 -12.03 -22.80 10.93
N ILE A 420 -10.92 -22.14 10.59
CA ILE A 420 -10.88 -20.73 10.20
C ILE A 420 -11.63 -20.52 8.87
N GLY A 421 -11.36 -21.35 7.86
CA GLY A 421 -12.00 -21.25 6.54
C GLY A 421 -13.52 -21.43 6.62
N ASN A 422 -14.02 -22.39 7.40
CA ASN A 422 -15.46 -22.55 7.61
C ASN A 422 -16.07 -21.40 8.41
N ARG A 423 -15.34 -20.81 9.36
CA ARG A 423 -15.78 -19.59 10.07
C ARG A 423 -15.91 -18.41 9.11
N MET A 424 -14.91 -18.22 8.26
CA MET A 424 -14.89 -17.19 7.22
C MET A 424 -16.08 -17.38 6.26
N LEU A 425 -16.30 -18.58 5.72
CA LEU A 425 -17.38 -18.85 4.76
C LEU A 425 -18.78 -18.67 5.36
N LYS A 426 -18.93 -18.87 6.68
CA LYS A 426 -20.17 -18.55 7.39
C LYS A 426 -20.45 -17.04 7.42
N GLY A 427 -19.41 -16.21 7.51
CA GLY A 427 -19.51 -14.74 7.46
C GLY A 427 -19.59 -14.21 6.02
N CYS A 428 -18.88 -14.82 5.08
CA CYS A 428 -18.86 -14.47 3.68
C CYS A 428 -18.69 -15.69 2.77
N SER A 429 -19.79 -16.20 2.21
CA SER A 429 -19.77 -17.37 1.31
C SER A 429 -19.05 -17.12 -0.02
N ASN A 430 -18.88 -15.85 -0.40
CA ASN A 430 -18.32 -15.44 -1.68
C ASN A 430 -16.77 -15.41 -1.69
N TRP A 431 -16.13 -15.56 -0.53
CA TRP A 431 -14.67 -15.56 -0.39
C TRP A 431 -14.08 -16.95 -0.58
N MET A 432 -12.75 -17.01 -0.76
CA MET A 432 -11.93 -18.22 -0.74
C MET A 432 -10.98 -18.22 0.46
N GLY A 433 -10.56 -19.40 0.92
CA GLY A 433 -9.54 -19.55 1.95
C GLY A 433 -8.24 -20.01 1.32
N PHE A 434 -7.20 -19.20 1.49
CA PHE A 434 -5.84 -19.47 1.02
C PHE A 434 -5.10 -20.18 2.15
N VAL A 435 -4.56 -21.36 1.84
CA VAL A 435 -3.98 -22.31 2.79
C VAL A 435 -2.50 -22.45 2.48
N GLU A 436 -1.67 -21.89 3.35
CA GLU A 436 -0.23 -22.12 3.34
C GLU A 436 0.11 -23.51 3.91
N GLY A 437 1.34 -23.96 3.71
CA GLY A 437 1.90 -25.20 4.25
C GLY A 437 2.54 -25.05 5.64
N ILE A 438 3.13 -26.13 6.14
CA ILE A 438 3.87 -26.14 7.43
C ILE A 438 5.38 -26.10 7.20
N TYR A 439 6.16 -26.41 8.24
CA TYR A 439 7.61 -26.61 8.16
C TYR A 439 7.97 -28.04 8.58
N ALA A 440 8.79 -28.71 7.77
CA ALA A 440 9.44 -29.96 8.13
C ALA A 440 10.78 -30.12 7.40
N SER A 441 11.62 -31.03 7.90
CA SER A 441 12.85 -31.46 7.25
C SER A 441 12.63 -32.73 6.44
N HIS A 442 13.26 -32.78 5.26
CA HIS A 442 13.03 -33.82 4.26
C HIS A 442 14.34 -34.27 3.60
N LEU A 443 14.30 -35.47 3.03
CA LEU A 443 15.32 -35.98 2.15
C LEU A 443 14.74 -36.10 0.74
N LEU A 444 15.37 -35.47 -0.23
CA LEU A 444 14.98 -35.57 -1.64
C LEU A 444 16.20 -35.92 -2.48
N THR A 445 16.05 -36.92 -3.34
CA THR A 445 17.08 -37.29 -4.31
C THR A 445 16.86 -36.53 -5.61
N ILE A 446 17.83 -35.69 -5.99
CA ILE A 446 17.84 -34.93 -7.25
C ILE A 446 19.17 -35.22 -7.94
N ASP A 447 19.15 -35.56 -9.24
CA ASP A 447 20.35 -35.89 -10.02
C ASP A 447 21.26 -36.95 -9.36
N ASP A 448 20.68 -38.06 -8.90
CA ASP A 448 21.36 -39.15 -8.17
C ASP A 448 22.09 -38.70 -6.88
N THR A 449 21.77 -37.50 -6.37
CA THR A 449 22.32 -36.94 -5.14
C THR A 449 21.20 -36.73 -4.13
N GLU A 450 21.37 -37.27 -2.93
CA GLU A 450 20.42 -37.05 -1.83
C GLU A 450 20.72 -35.71 -1.14
N TYR A 451 19.69 -34.87 -1.05
CA TYR A 451 19.74 -33.59 -0.36
C TYR A 451 18.87 -33.67 0.88
N SER A 452 19.45 -33.31 2.03
CA SER A 452 18.66 -32.88 3.19
C SER A 452 18.30 -31.42 3.00
N PHE A 453 17.01 -31.12 3.03
CA PHE A 453 16.49 -29.77 2.97
C PHE A 453 15.34 -29.62 3.96
N TYR A 454 14.88 -28.40 4.11
CA TYR A 454 13.71 -28.11 4.90
C TYR A 454 12.74 -27.25 4.10
N ASP A 455 11.46 -27.43 4.38
CA ASP A 455 10.40 -26.59 3.84
C ASP A 455 10.69 -25.13 4.20
N TRP A 456 10.47 -24.20 3.28
CA TRP A 456 10.27 -22.82 3.70
C TRP A 456 9.08 -22.78 4.66
N TYR A 457 9.10 -21.87 5.64
CA TYR A 457 7.92 -21.68 6.47
C TYR A 457 6.72 -21.37 5.57
N GLY A 458 5.59 -22.03 5.79
CA GLY A 458 4.44 -21.87 4.90
C GLY A 458 4.47 -22.72 3.62
N SER A 459 5.45 -23.62 3.41
CA SER A 459 5.58 -24.34 2.12
C SER A 459 5.28 -25.84 2.18
N GLY A 460 5.41 -26.48 3.34
CA GLY A 460 5.28 -27.93 3.47
C GLY A 460 3.84 -28.40 3.28
N LEU A 461 3.50 -28.84 2.07
CA LEU A 461 2.18 -29.35 1.71
C LEU A 461 2.22 -30.83 1.27
N GLN A 462 3.33 -31.55 1.45
CA GLN A 462 3.54 -32.95 1.06
C GLN A 462 2.36 -33.88 1.43
N LYS A 463 1.73 -33.65 2.59
CA LYS A 463 0.60 -34.45 3.10
C LYS A 463 -0.78 -34.01 2.61
N ALA A 464 -0.89 -32.92 1.84
CA ALA A 464 -2.17 -32.37 1.40
C ALA A 464 -2.93 -33.29 0.45
N ASN A 465 -2.27 -34.19 -0.29
CA ASN A 465 -2.95 -35.21 -1.10
C ASN A 465 -3.57 -36.34 -0.26
N GLU A 466 -2.93 -36.71 0.86
CA GLU A 466 -3.44 -37.76 1.75
C GLU A 466 -4.51 -37.20 2.70
N TYR A 467 -4.28 -35.99 3.20
CA TYR A 467 -5.15 -35.26 4.12
C TYR A 467 -5.45 -33.87 3.54
N PRO A 468 -6.35 -33.76 2.54
CA PRO A 468 -6.71 -32.49 1.94
C PRO A 468 -7.46 -31.61 2.93
N VAL A 469 -7.31 -30.29 2.77
CA VAL A 469 -8.15 -29.31 3.47
C VAL A 469 -9.49 -29.29 2.76
N GLU A 470 -10.57 -29.53 3.51
CA GLU A 470 -11.93 -29.52 2.99
C GLU A 470 -12.79 -28.50 3.73
N PHE A 471 -13.31 -27.51 3.01
CA PHE A 471 -14.33 -26.61 3.54
C PHE A 471 -15.73 -27.17 3.29
N THR A 472 -16.69 -26.71 4.08
CA THR A 472 -18.11 -27.06 3.95
C THR A 472 -18.74 -26.55 2.67
N THR A 473 -18.12 -25.56 2.01
CA THR A 473 -18.51 -25.04 0.71
C THR A 473 -17.46 -25.46 -0.32
N GLU A 474 -17.92 -26.07 -1.41
CA GLU A 474 -17.06 -26.53 -2.50
C GLU A 474 -16.35 -25.37 -3.22
N ASN A 475 -15.22 -25.67 -3.86
CA ASN A 475 -14.43 -24.73 -4.66
C ASN A 475 -13.92 -23.51 -3.87
N LYS A 476 -13.65 -23.65 -2.58
CA LYS A 476 -13.23 -22.53 -1.72
C LYS A 476 -11.79 -22.61 -1.19
N VAL A 477 -11.09 -23.70 -1.47
CA VAL A 477 -9.70 -23.91 -1.03
C VAL A 477 -8.74 -23.50 -2.12
N VAL A 478 -7.80 -22.62 -1.80
CA VAL A 478 -6.64 -22.28 -2.64
C VAL A 478 -5.39 -22.67 -1.84
N TYR A 479 -4.45 -23.41 -2.43
CA TYR A 479 -3.16 -23.66 -1.78
C TYR A 479 -2.20 -22.53 -2.13
N ALA A 480 -1.58 -21.93 -1.11
CA ALA A 480 -0.79 -20.71 -1.22
C ALA A 480 0.62 -20.83 -0.59
N PRO A 481 1.43 -21.86 -0.93
CA PRO A 481 2.72 -22.06 -0.30
C PRO A 481 3.70 -20.92 -0.52
N HIS A 482 4.66 -20.75 0.39
CA HIS A 482 5.77 -19.82 0.22
C HIS A 482 6.97 -20.50 -0.44
N TYR A 483 7.75 -19.76 -1.21
CA TYR A 483 9.01 -20.27 -1.75
C TYR A 483 10.04 -19.16 -1.96
N TYR A 484 11.18 -19.29 -1.30
CA TYR A 484 12.17 -18.21 -1.22
C TYR A 484 13.50 -18.53 -1.91
N THR A 485 14.39 -17.55 -1.88
CA THR A 485 15.69 -17.55 -2.53
C THR A 485 16.82 -17.60 -1.49
N PRO A 486 18.09 -17.76 -1.90
CA PRO A 486 19.21 -17.75 -0.98
C PRO A 486 19.35 -16.50 -0.11
N ALA A 487 18.77 -15.38 -0.53
CA ALA A 487 18.81 -14.16 0.26
C ALA A 487 18.08 -14.31 1.61
N VAL A 488 17.02 -15.13 1.66
CA VAL A 488 16.34 -15.50 2.91
C VAL A 488 17.16 -16.54 3.65
N TYR A 489 17.54 -17.62 2.97
CA TYR A 489 18.48 -18.61 3.51
C TYR A 489 19.16 -19.42 2.38
N PRO A 490 20.49 -19.64 2.44
CA PRO A 490 21.22 -20.38 1.43
C PRO A 490 21.03 -21.91 1.55
N GLN A 491 19.84 -22.39 1.19
CA GLN A 491 19.55 -23.84 1.20
C GLN A 491 20.51 -24.61 0.29
N THR A 492 21.03 -25.74 0.77
CA THR A 492 22.14 -26.48 0.12
C THR A 492 21.81 -26.99 -1.27
N TYR A 493 20.53 -27.30 -1.57
CA TYR A 493 20.11 -27.74 -2.89
C TYR A 493 20.28 -26.64 -3.96
N LEU A 494 20.35 -25.36 -3.57
CA LEU A 494 20.58 -24.23 -4.47
C LEU A 494 22.05 -24.12 -4.92
N TYR A 495 22.94 -24.94 -4.35
CA TYR A 495 24.39 -24.88 -4.58
C TYR A 495 24.99 -26.24 -4.94
N GLY A 496 26.14 -26.22 -5.60
CA GLY A 496 26.94 -27.40 -5.96
C GLY A 496 27.82 -27.93 -4.82
N GLY A 497 27.82 -27.25 -3.67
CA GLY A 497 28.66 -27.52 -2.50
C GLY A 497 28.77 -26.27 -1.62
N GLY A 498 29.43 -26.43 -0.48
CA GLY A 498 29.67 -25.37 0.51
C GLY A 498 29.63 -25.95 1.93
N THR A 499 30.05 -25.17 2.92
CA THR A 499 29.97 -25.52 4.35
C THR A 499 29.24 -24.42 5.10
N SER A 500 28.15 -24.77 5.77
CA SER A 500 27.39 -23.81 6.57
C SER A 500 28.14 -23.44 7.85
N ASP A 501 28.20 -22.16 8.18
CA ASP A 501 28.64 -21.66 9.46
C ASP A 501 27.50 -21.64 10.50
N ASP A 502 27.81 -21.22 11.73
CA ASP A 502 26.83 -21.12 12.83
C ASP A 502 25.70 -20.10 12.57
N ASN A 503 25.87 -19.19 11.61
CA ASN A 503 24.86 -18.23 11.19
C ASN A 503 24.10 -18.69 9.93
N GLY A 504 24.36 -19.90 9.44
CA GLY A 504 23.79 -20.43 8.20
C GLY A 504 24.42 -19.88 6.92
N ALA A 505 25.45 -19.03 7.00
CA ALA A 505 26.17 -18.57 5.82
C ALA A 505 26.93 -19.74 5.20
N LEU A 506 26.90 -19.86 3.87
CA LEU A 506 27.46 -21.00 3.16
C LEU A 506 28.84 -20.64 2.62
N GLU A 507 29.90 -20.97 3.36
CA GLU A 507 31.28 -20.76 2.92
C GLU A 507 31.66 -21.70 1.77
N ASP A 508 32.58 -21.26 0.90
CA ASP A 508 33.09 -22.02 -0.26
C ASP A 508 31.97 -22.56 -1.18
N TYR A 509 30.85 -21.83 -1.28
CA TYR A 509 29.72 -22.22 -2.10
C TYR A 509 30.08 -22.31 -3.58
N VAL A 510 29.41 -23.22 -4.30
CA VAL A 510 29.56 -23.36 -5.75
C VAL A 510 28.24 -23.03 -6.43
N GLU A 511 28.20 -21.97 -7.22
CA GLU A 511 26.99 -21.61 -7.98
C GLU A 511 26.71 -22.64 -9.08
N LEU A 512 25.42 -22.93 -9.27
CA LEU A 512 24.96 -23.92 -10.23
C LEU A 512 24.79 -23.33 -11.63
N SER A 513 24.86 -24.21 -12.63
CA SER A 513 24.42 -23.89 -13.99
C SER A 513 22.91 -23.61 -14.02
N ASN A 514 22.46 -22.80 -14.98
CA ASN A 514 21.05 -22.48 -15.19
C ASN A 514 20.14 -23.73 -15.22
N SER A 515 20.53 -24.75 -15.98
CA SER A 515 19.73 -25.98 -16.11
C SER A 515 19.65 -26.77 -14.80
N THR A 516 20.76 -26.86 -14.07
CA THR A 516 20.78 -27.59 -12.79
C THR A 516 20.00 -26.83 -11.72
N LEU A 517 20.17 -25.51 -11.63
CA LEU A 517 19.43 -24.68 -10.68
C LEU A 517 17.92 -24.77 -10.91
N LYS A 518 17.45 -24.59 -12.17
CA LYS A 518 16.03 -24.74 -12.52
C LYS A 518 15.50 -26.14 -12.21
N THR A 519 16.27 -27.19 -12.52
CA THR A 519 15.87 -28.58 -12.22
C THR A 519 15.68 -28.80 -10.72
N ARG A 520 16.61 -28.30 -9.90
CA ARG A 520 16.53 -28.47 -8.44
C ARG A 520 15.40 -27.67 -7.83
N ILE A 521 15.20 -26.41 -8.24
CA ILE A 521 14.05 -25.60 -7.82
C ILE A 521 12.74 -26.29 -8.22
N SER A 522 12.64 -26.80 -9.44
CA SER A 522 11.45 -27.52 -9.90
C SER A 522 11.20 -28.78 -9.07
N ALA A 523 12.24 -29.55 -8.75
CA ALA A 523 12.10 -30.78 -7.96
C ALA A 523 11.71 -30.49 -6.50
N THR A 524 12.28 -29.47 -5.87
CA THR A 524 11.93 -29.10 -4.49
C THR A 524 10.55 -28.46 -4.42
N MET A 525 10.17 -27.61 -5.38
CA MET A 525 8.79 -27.11 -5.47
C MET A 525 7.80 -28.25 -5.67
N ASP A 526 8.09 -29.20 -6.56
CA ASP A 526 7.22 -30.35 -6.81
C ASP A 526 7.05 -31.20 -5.56
N ASP A 527 8.14 -31.52 -4.85
CA ASP A 527 8.08 -32.25 -3.58
C ASP A 527 7.27 -31.50 -2.52
N MET A 528 7.54 -30.21 -2.31
CA MET A 528 6.87 -29.40 -1.29
C MET A 528 5.36 -29.25 -1.57
N PHE A 529 4.97 -28.96 -2.82
CA PHE A 529 3.59 -28.57 -3.15
C PHE A 529 3.18 -28.67 -4.62
N GLY A 530 4.11 -28.75 -5.58
CA GLY A 530 3.81 -28.63 -7.01
C GLY A 530 2.87 -29.72 -7.54
N PHE A 531 2.93 -30.92 -6.96
CA PHE A 531 2.03 -32.03 -7.27
C PHE A 531 0.54 -31.70 -7.09
N ILE A 532 0.19 -30.65 -6.32
CA ILE A 532 -1.20 -30.21 -6.13
C ILE A 532 -1.80 -29.77 -7.45
N ALA A 533 -1.01 -29.13 -8.32
CA ALA A 533 -1.48 -28.69 -9.62
C ALA A 533 -1.87 -29.86 -10.55
N ASP A 534 -1.30 -31.05 -10.36
CA ASP A 534 -1.54 -32.21 -11.23
C ASP A 534 -2.98 -32.73 -11.15
N ASN A 535 -3.58 -32.67 -9.96
CA ASN A 535 -4.93 -33.18 -9.74
C ASN A 535 -6.03 -32.16 -10.11
N LYS A 536 -5.66 -30.89 -10.31
CA LYS A 536 -6.54 -29.75 -10.64
C LYS A 536 -7.75 -29.59 -9.69
N SER A 537 -7.65 -30.10 -8.47
CA SER A 537 -8.75 -30.08 -7.49
C SER A 537 -8.88 -28.74 -6.79
N ALA A 538 -7.80 -27.97 -6.71
CA ALA A 538 -7.74 -26.61 -6.19
C ALA A 538 -6.70 -25.80 -6.97
N ALA A 539 -6.86 -24.47 -6.98
CA ALA A 539 -5.84 -23.56 -7.46
C ALA A 539 -4.60 -23.61 -6.55
N LEU A 540 -3.43 -23.55 -7.18
CA LEU A 540 -2.12 -23.43 -6.56
C LEU A 540 -1.50 -22.09 -7.00
N LEU A 541 -1.00 -21.31 -6.05
CA LEU A 541 -0.23 -20.08 -6.32
C LEU A 541 0.80 -19.87 -5.22
N LEU A 542 1.85 -19.08 -5.47
CA LEU A 542 2.82 -18.77 -4.42
C LEU A 542 2.29 -17.63 -3.53
N GLY A 543 2.11 -17.89 -2.24
CA GLY A 543 1.64 -16.90 -1.25
C GLY A 543 2.66 -15.80 -0.99
N GLU A 544 3.94 -16.17 -0.98
CA GLU A 544 5.10 -15.28 -1.01
C GLU A 544 6.22 -15.94 -1.81
N PHE A 545 6.89 -15.14 -2.65
CA PHE A 545 8.13 -15.54 -3.30
C PHE A 545 8.97 -14.30 -3.66
N GLY A 546 10.27 -14.49 -3.82
CA GLY A 546 11.18 -13.40 -4.19
C GLY A 546 12.41 -13.31 -3.28
N GLY A 547 13.08 -12.17 -3.34
CA GLY A 547 14.37 -11.97 -2.68
C GLY A 547 15.02 -10.68 -3.13
N LEU A 548 16.35 -10.63 -2.97
CA LEU A 548 17.18 -9.66 -3.66
C LEU A 548 17.20 -9.96 -5.16
N TYR A 549 17.18 -8.92 -5.98
CA TYR A 549 17.08 -9.07 -7.43
C TYR A 549 18.12 -8.23 -8.17
N ALA A 550 18.06 -6.91 -8.06
CA ALA A 550 19.04 -5.98 -8.65
C ALA A 550 20.29 -5.86 -7.78
N THR A 551 20.18 -6.14 -6.47
CA THR A 551 21.30 -6.04 -5.53
C THR A 551 21.99 -7.38 -5.26
N ASP A 552 21.66 -8.43 -6.01
CA ASP A 552 22.29 -9.75 -5.88
C ASP A 552 23.80 -9.67 -6.15
N MET A 553 24.60 -10.01 -5.14
CA MET A 553 26.07 -9.97 -5.19
C MET A 553 26.70 -11.33 -5.53
N HIS A 554 25.90 -12.36 -5.81
CA HIS A 554 26.43 -13.62 -6.31
C HIS A 554 27.07 -13.41 -7.70
N PRO A 555 28.29 -13.91 -7.96
CA PRO A 555 28.94 -13.80 -9.27
C PRO A 555 28.09 -14.23 -10.47
N GLU A 556 27.31 -15.30 -10.34
CA GLU A 556 26.38 -15.78 -11.38
C GLU A 556 24.92 -15.37 -11.11
N LEU A 557 24.68 -14.43 -10.18
CA LEU A 557 23.36 -13.90 -9.82
C LEU A 557 22.37 -15.02 -9.40
N THR A 558 22.82 -15.95 -8.56
CA THR A 558 22.00 -17.09 -8.11
C THR A 558 20.68 -16.67 -7.45
N THR A 559 20.64 -15.62 -6.62
CA THR A 559 19.40 -15.16 -5.98
C THR A 559 18.39 -14.67 -7.00
N LYS A 560 18.85 -13.83 -7.93
CA LYS A 560 18.04 -13.33 -9.05
C LYS A 560 17.49 -14.48 -9.89
N ARG A 561 18.36 -15.42 -10.28
CA ARG A 561 17.98 -16.61 -11.08
C ARG A 561 16.98 -17.50 -10.36
N CYS A 562 17.06 -17.64 -9.04
CA CYS A 562 16.05 -18.39 -8.27
C CYS A 562 14.65 -17.76 -8.39
N THR A 563 14.57 -16.42 -8.36
CA THR A 563 13.30 -15.71 -8.61
C THR A 563 12.81 -15.94 -10.03
N ASP A 564 13.69 -15.80 -11.02
CA ASP A 564 13.35 -16.02 -12.44
C ASP A 564 12.81 -17.45 -12.67
N TYR A 565 13.48 -18.47 -12.13
CA TYR A 565 13.05 -19.85 -12.30
C TYR A 565 11.77 -20.19 -11.53
N SER A 566 11.53 -19.56 -10.38
CA SER A 566 10.26 -19.71 -9.67
C SER A 566 9.09 -19.20 -10.53
N ILE A 567 9.28 -18.08 -11.23
CA ILE A 567 8.28 -17.53 -12.16
C ILE A 567 8.13 -18.44 -13.39
N ASP A 568 9.24 -18.87 -14.00
CA ASP A 568 9.21 -19.79 -15.14
C ASP A 568 8.42 -21.06 -14.81
N ILE A 569 8.72 -21.71 -13.69
CA ILE A 569 8.08 -22.98 -13.27
C ILE A 569 6.59 -22.76 -13.03
N MET A 570 6.20 -21.66 -12.37
CA MET A 570 4.80 -21.30 -12.15
C MET A 570 4.04 -21.13 -13.47
N VAL A 571 4.62 -20.41 -14.44
CA VAL A 571 4.01 -20.17 -15.76
C VAL A 571 3.96 -21.45 -16.60
N GLU A 572 5.06 -22.21 -16.63
CA GLU A 572 5.18 -23.47 -17.41
C GLU A 572 4.20 -24.54 -16.92
N ASN A 573 3.93 -24.61 -15.61
CA ASN A 573 2.98 -25.56 -15.03
C ASN A 573 1.53 -25.04 -14.98
N GLY A 574 1.26 -23.82 -15.45
CA GLY A 574 -0.08 -23.25 -15.49
C GLY A 574 -0.70 -23.04 -14.10
N TRP A 575 0.12 -22.67 -13.10
CA TRP A 575 -0.36 -22.32 -11.77
C TRP A 575 -1.14 -21.00 -11.80
N ALA A 576 -1.96 -20.76 -10.77
CA ALA A 576 -2.83 -19.58 -10.66
C ALA A 576 -2.07 -18.28 -10.33
N GLY A 577 -0.74 -18.27 -10.41
CA GLY A 577 0.12 -17.10 -10.19
C GLY A 577 0.82 -17.07 -8.84
N GLY A 578 0.97 -15.88 -8.26
CA GLY A 578 1.56 -15.68 -6.94
C GLY A 578 1.72 -14.22 -6.53
N PHE A 579 2.16 -14.00 -5.29
CA PHE A 579 2.43 -12.66 -4.75
C PHE A 579 3.93 -12.47 -4.47
N VAL A 580 4.56 -11.54 -5.19
CA VAL A 580 5.97 -11.23 -4.93
C VAL A 580 6.12 -10.53 -3.58
N TRP A 581 7.12 -10.94 -2.81
CA TRP A 581 7.57 -10.27 -1.61
C TRP A 581 8.80 -9.39 -1.98
N SER A 582 8.68 -8.05 -1.98
CA SER A 582 7.48 -7.23 -1.72
C SER A 582 7.50 -5.89 -2.47
N LEU A 583 6.41 -5.12 -2.37
CA LEU A 583 6.37 -3.73 -2.84
C LEU A 583 7.40 -2.86 -2.11
N ASN A 584 7.56 -3.12 -0.82
CA ASN A 584 8.26 -2.28 0.12
C ASN A 584 9.79 -2.44 -0.03
N PRO A 585 10.56 -1.33 -0.16
CA PRO A 585 12.02 -1.38 -0.11
C PRO A 585 12.56 -1.88 1.23
N GLU A 586 11.80 -1.74 2.32
CA GLU A 586 12.22 -2.11 3.67
C GLU A 586 12.28 -3.63 3.91
N SER A 587 11.88 -4.45 2.92
CA SER A 587 11.98 -5.92 3.03
C SER A 587 13.42 -6.34 3.28
N ALA A 588 13.65 -7.06 4.38
CA ALA A 588 14.99 -7.41 4.84
C ALA A 588 15.34 -8.89 4.61
N TYR A 589 16.55 -9.12 4.11
CA TYR A 589 17.13 -10.42 3.80
C TYR A 589 18.48 -10.60 4.51
N GLN A 590 18.87 -11.84 4.77
CA GLN A 590 19.97 -12.16 5.70
C GLN A 590 21.26 -12.55 5.00
N TYR A 591 21.22 -12.87 3.71
CA TYR A 591 22.39 -13.35 2.99
C TYR A 591 22.59 -12.63 1.66
N ASN A 592 23.77 -12.07 1.45
CA ASN A 592 24.16 -11.53 0.14
C ASN A 592 25.70 -11.38 0.03
N PRO A 593 26.40 -12.22 -0.76
CA PRO A 593 25.91 -13.50 -1.29
C PRO A 593 25.82 -14.57 -0.18
N ALA A 594 25.71 -15.84 -0.53
CA ALA A 594 25.45 -16.95 0.41
C ALA A 594 26.41 -17.03 1.60
N ASP A 595 27.67 -16.63 1.43
CA ASP A 595 28.73 -16.65 2.45
C ASP A 595 28.72 -15.45 3.40
N THR A 596 27.84 -14.48 3.16
CA THR A 596 27.84 -13.20 3.88
C THR A 596 26.51 -13.00 4.59
N TYR A 597 26.48 -13.35 5.88
CA TYR A 597 25.36 -13.04 6.76
C TYR A 597 25.32 -11.55 7.12
N GLY A 598 24.14 -10.93 7.02
CA GLY A 598 23.95 -9.51 7.25
C GLY A 598 22.48 -9.08 7.24
N THR A 599 22.23 -7.83 6.88
CA THR A 599 20.88 -7.32 6.65
C THR A 599 20.94 -6.49 5.38
N PHE A 600 20.22 -6.96 4.37
CA PHE A 600 20.15 -6.38 3.04
C PHE A 600 18.69 -6.08 2.73
N THR A 601 18.40 -4.95 2.13
CA THR A 601 17.03 -4.53 1.87
C THR A 601 16.79 -4.30 0.39
N GLU A 602 15.70 -4.84 -0.12
CA GLU A 602 15.27 -4.61 -1.51
C GLU A 602 13.78 -4.89 -1.67
N GLY A 603 13.10 -4.06 -2.46
CA GLY A 603 11.73 -4.27 -2.89
C GLY A 603 11.54 -3.86 -4.34
N VAL A 604 10.29 -3.94 -4.80
CA VAL A 604 9.90 -3.47 -6.15
C VAL A 604 9.97 -1.94 -6.25
N LEU A 605 9.82 -1.23 -5.14
CA LEU A 605 10.16 0.19 -5.03
C LEU A 605 11.53 0.37 -4.38
N GLU A 606 12.17 1.50 -4.68
CA GLU A 606 13.39 1.98 -4.03
C GLU A 606 13.04 2.69 -2.71
N ASP A 607 14.05 2.92 -1.85
CA ASP A 607 13.91 3.54 -0.52
C ASP A 607 13.14 4.88 -0.49
N ASP A 608 13.09 5.60 -1.62
CA ASP A 608 12.37 6.87 -1.74
C ASP A 608 10.85 6.71 -1.88
N TRP A 609 10.34 5.50 -2.15
CA TRP A 609 8.94 5.20 -2.49
C TRP A 609 8.39 5.95 -3.73
N LEU A 610 9.27 6.59 -4.50
CA LEU A 610 8.97 7.42 -5.67
C LEU A 610 9.63 6.87 -6.95
N THR A 611 10.58 5.95 -6.79
CA THR A 611 11.28 5.27 -7.87
C THR A 611 11.03 3.79 -7.77
N ALA A 612 10.71 3.17 -8.91
CA ALA A 612 10.62 1.72 -9.00
C ALA A 612 11.99 1.12 -9.34
N ASN A 613 12.28 -0.04 -8.74
CA ASN A 613 13.41 -0.86 -9.10
C ASN A 613 13.15 -1.46 -10.49
N SER A 614 13.69 -0.80 -11.52
CA SER A 614 13.40 -1.15 -12.92
C SER A 614 13.91 -2.52 -13.33
N GLU A 615 15.00 -3.01 -12.71
CA GLU A 615 15.54 -4.33 -12.99
C GLU A 615 14.65 -5.42 -12.36
N PHE A 616 14.21 -5.22 -11.12
CA PHE A 616 13.26 -6.12 -10.48
C PHE A 616 11.93 -6.17 -11.26
N LEU A 617 11.38 -5.01 -11.63
CA LEU A 617 10.19 -4.97 -12.47
C LEU A 617 10.33 -5.72 -13.80
N GLN A 618 11.50 -5.62 -14.44
CA GLN A 618 11.78 -6.35 -15.67
C GLN A 618 11.73 -7.87 -15.45
N GLY A 619 12.29 -8.36 -14.35
CA GLY A 619 12.20 -9.78 -13.97
C GLY A 619 10.75 -10.26 -13.81
N LEU A 620 9.89 -9.40 -13.26
CA LEU A 620 8.46 -9.69 -13.08
C LEU A 620 7.64 -9.58 -14.37
N GLU A 621 8.22 -9.20 -15.51
CA GLU A 621 7.49 -9.17 -16.78
C GLU A 621 7.12 -10.58 -17.27
N ALA A 622 7.89 -11.62 -16.90
CA ALA A 622 7.58 -13.00 -17.27
C ALA A 622 6.22 -13.48 -16.71
N MET A 623 5.78 -12.96 -15.56
CA MET A 623 4.44 -13.23 -15.03
C MET A 623 3.32 -12.67 -15.93
N ASN A 624 3.63 -11.80 -16.89
CA ASN A 624 2.63 -11.31 -17.84
C ASN A 624 2.13 -12.40 -18.81
N ASP A 625 2.82 -13.54 -18.86
CA ASP A 625 2.49 -14.69 -19.72
C ASP A 625 1.56 -15.70 -19.03
N LEU A 626 1.14 -15.45 -17.78
CA LEU A 626 0.07 -16.21 -17.11
C LEU A 626 -1.21 -16.22 -17.97
N GLU A 627 -1.78 -17.41 -18.19
CA GLU A 627 -2.82 -17.66 -19.20
C GLU A 627 -4.06 -16.77 -19.02
N HIS A 628 -4.45 -16.53 -17.77
CA HIS A 628 -5.65 -15.80 -17.42
C HIS A 628 -5.37 -14.46 -16.73
N LEU A 629 -4.15 -13.91 -16.86
CA LEU A 629 -3.81 -12.61 -16.27
C LEU A 629 -4.73 -11.50 -16.79
N ARG A 630 -5.45 -10.86 -15.87
CA ARG A 630 -6.34 -9.73 -16.11
C ARG A 630 -6.63 -8.99 -14.81
N MET A 631 -7.03 -7.73 -14.90
CA MET A 631 -7.59 -7.02 -13.75
C MET A 631 -8.84 -7.73 -13.23
N MET A 632 -9.12 -7.59 -11.93
CA MET A 632 -10.16 -8.35 -11.26
C MET A 632 -11.55 -8.00 -11.84
N PRO A 633 -12.39 -8.98 -12.21
CA PRO A 633 -13.66 -8.72 -12.89
C PRO A 633 -14.64 -7.91 -12.03
N CYS A 634 -14.98 -6.72 -12.50
CA CYS A 634 -16.10 -5.94 -11.99
C CYS A 634 -17.36 -6.30 -12.78
N PHE A 635 -18.31 -6.96 -12.16
CA PHE A 635 -19.62 -7.23 -12.75
C PHE A 635 -20.60 -6.17 -12.29
N GLU A 636 -21.23 -5.45 -13.21
CA GLU A 636 -22.23 -4.43 -12.88
C GLU A 636 -23.37 -5.05 -12.06
N THR A 637 -23.80 -4.37 -11.01
CA THR A 637 -25.05 -4.73 -10.32
C THR A 637 -26.22 -4.47 -11.26
N GLU A 638 -27.10 -5.46 -11.47
CA GLU A 638 -28.36 -5.20 -12.16
C GLU A 638 -29.13 -4.14 -11.36
N ASP A 639 -29.18 -2.91 -11.88
CA ASP A 639 -30.12 -1.91 -11.39
C ASP A 639 -31.51 -2.54 -11.53
N SER A 640 -32.19 -2.75 -10.40
CA SER A 640 -33.60 -3.08 -10.44
C SER A 640 -34.28 -2.01 -11.27
N ASP A 641 -34.78 -2.38 -12.46
CA ASP A 641 -35.52 -1.54 -13.38
C ASP A 641 -36.38 -0.58 -12.56
N SER A 642 -35.95 0.68 -12.46
CA SER A 642 -36.84 1.76 -12.08
C SER A 642 -37.74 1.98 -13.28
N GLY A 643 -38.72 1.08 -13.38
CA GLY A 643 -39.80 1.10 -14.34
C GLY A 643 -40.44 2.48 -14.28
N SER A 644 -40.05 3.32 -15.22
CA SER A 644 -40.81 4.50 -15.61
C SER A 644 -41.98 4.00 -16.46
N SER A 645 -42.99 3.50 -15.77
CA SER A 645 -44.36 3.38 -16.27
C SER A 645 -45.16 4.62 -15.93
#